data_AF-A0A2P4XS98-F1
#
_entry.id   AF-A0A2P4XS98-F1
#
_cell.length_a   1.000
_cell.length_b   1.000
_cell.length_c   1.000
_cell.angle_alpha   90.00
_cell.angle_beta   90.00
_cell.angle_gamma   90.00
#
_symmetry.space_group_name_H-M   'P 1'
#
loop_
_entity.id
_entity.type
_entity.pdbx_description
1 polymer ?
#
loop_
_entity_poly.entity_id
_entity_poly.type
_entity_poly.pdbx_seq_one_letter_code
_entity_poly.pdbx_strand_id
1 'polypeptide(L)'
;MSNGLTEQKIDDIESAKQVEFTWPVNGPKAWMRKKFTLKFYVDEANRRDTPRLQQLREAMELFTFLSLVNNETFKAMFPSATHKGLMYPTWNLWLCGTLSPDDPAAVRSSVTWGALLGFPDNLCGYSGEYLAAIQKLKTMGIEDNGRKYVCNEFNIKWTYGDPFRFFGYCFNAKGTLELDISSDNSEWFDVGLRRLFECYVDPMVQLCLTRGGAKLADIWQDSQAAHIPKSISCRCVAVEVPHLTHAVAIPQMTAALARTPASHLYLRFGERARSSIPTSNQQSLMEEGFLLSTLLCGRSICEGTGEYPPLTNRMNYSYLSISCERVSEVSVAAICSAVAEIAVANFIDFTVHSVGPGTWPWLTYAICCGTSAIPSLTIYGVTLMKSDITAIADVLKTCYPKPSSTRHSSEYGFVTLQEGTEVWPIALIEDNDSPLILSSECRCRARFNGGNCAEVVIPGYGVCKASLREGLAQVSCDSERVHYRENLMCRIRSLYLCLVKLESVSLVVDLLALICGNLRSLQLINNTGKYATLDLTALSAACPGLEQLRTTRFDITVSDHDEALQEWPLKRLSICETTKLAGIVACFRNPALRMTGELLDITLDPRLPERGEFDEEELKELVSHDEEFLPVVKEKFPIELKIACSLLSLIQSPGKLFIIWMRIY
;
A
#
# COMPACT_ATOMS: atom_id res chain seq x y z
N MET A 1 -18.34 51.98 -8.75
CA MET A 1 -18.89 51.96 -7.39
C MET A 1 -19.47 50.57 -7.18
N SER A 2 -18.72 49.59 -6.67
CA SER A 2 -18.39 49.38 -5.24
C SER A 2 -19.65 49.22 -4.40
N ASN A 3 -19.89 48.24 -3.54
CA ASN A 3 -19.08 47.18 -2.91
C ASN A 3 -20.08 46.28 -2.15
N GLY A 4 -19.64 45.09 -1.73
CA GLY A 4 -20.04 44.62 -0.40
C GLY A 4 -20.69 43.24 -0.28
N LEU A 5 -20.18 42.22 -0.95
CA LEU A 5 -20.21 40.86 -0.40
C LEU A 5 -18.77 40.40 -0.29
N THR A 6 -18.23 40.56 0.92
CA THR A 6 -16.85 40.28 1.29
C THR A 6 -16.51 38.80 1.08
N GLU A 7 -15.41 38.57 0.37
CA GLU A 7 -14.70 37.31 0.12
C GLU A 7 -14.25 36.56 1.39
N GLN A 8 -14.65 37.01 2.58
CA GLN A 8 -14.07 36.60 3.87
C GLN A 8 -14.75 35.37 4.51
N LYS A 9 -15.65 34.69 3.79
CA LYS A 9 -16.41 33.52 4.32
C LYS A 9 -16.13 32.20 3.62
N ILE A 10 -15.24 32.19 2.63
CA ILE A 10 -14.86 30.98 1.88
C ILE A 10 -13.55 30.38 2.41
N ASP A 11 -12.68 31.18 3.05
CA ASP A 11 -11.38 30.70 3.58
C ASP A 11 -11.51 29.83 4.85
N ASP A 12 -12.59 29.96 5.63
CA ASP A 12 -12.78 29.18 6.87
C ASP A 12 -13.16 27.70 6.63
N ILE A 13 -13.38 27.30 5.38
CA ILE A 13 -13.71 25.92 5.00
C ILE A 13 -12.43 25.11 4.66
N GLU A 14 -11.28 25.74 4.47
CA GLU A 14 -10.09 25.12 3.83
C GLU A 14 -9.20 24.20 4.71
N SER A 15 -9.65 23.72 5.88
CA SER A 15 -8.82 22.74 6.62
C SER A 15 -9.56 21.81 7.57
N ALA A 16 -10.84 21.51 7.30
CA ALA A 16 -11.60 20.59 8.14
C ALA A 16 -11.04 19.16 8.01
N LYS A 17 -10.46 18.63 9.10
CA LYS A 17 -9.86 17.28 9.16
C LYS A 17 -10.90 16.27 9.62
N GLN A 18 -10.99 15.12 8.98
CA GLN A 18 -12.07 14.18 9.25
C GLN A 18 -11.59 12.99 10.10
N VAL A 19 -12.26 12.74 11.22
CA VAL A 19 -12.08 11.57 12.08
C VAL A 19 -13.42 10.85 12.19
N GLU A 20 -13.46 9.60 11.80
CA GLU A 20 -14.64 8.74 11.86
C GLU A 20 -14.43 7.64 12.91
N PHE A 21 -15.21 7.69 13.98
CA PHE A 21 -15.32 6.61 14.95
C PHE A 21 -16.36 5.62 14.42
N THR A 22 -15.89 4.44 14.01
CA THR A 22 -16.71 3.36 13.48
C THR A 22 -16.74 2.17 14.43
N TRP A 23 -17.94 1.69 14.73
CA TRP A 23 -18.11 0.39 15.36
C TRP A 23 -18.12 -0.69 14.27
N PRO A 24 -17.25 -1.71 14.34
CA PRO A 24 -17.42 -2.88 13.54
C PRO A 24 -18.55 -3.68 14.14
N VAL A 25 -19.54 -3.84 13.29
CA VAL A 25 -20.49 -4.92 13.38
C VAL A 25 -20.00 -5.85 12.25
N ASN A 26 -19.84 -7.16 12.47
CA ASN A 26 -19.64 -8.16 11.40
C ASN A 26 -20.89 -9.01 11.22
N GLY A 27 -21.46 -8.94 10.02
CA GLY A 27 -22.74 -9.56 9.76
C GLY A 27 -23.29 -9.16 8.40
N PRO A 28 -24.39 -9.81 7.99
CA PRO A 28 -24.77 -9.89 6.59
C PRO A 28 -25.11 -8.52 6.00
N LYS A 29 -25.11 -8.43 4.67
CA LYS A 29 -25.35 -7.26 3.79
C LYS A 29 -26.60 -6.40 4.10
N ALA A 30 -27.34 -6.67 5.18
CA ALA A 30 -28.60 -6.06 5.58
C ALA A 30 -28.45 -5.14 6.82
N TRP A 31 -27.44 -4.27 6.86
CA TRP A 31 -27.27 -3.29 7.94
C TRP A 31 -27.23 -1.86 7.44
N MET A 32 -27.77 -0.97 8.26
CA MET A 32 -27.76 0.46 8.00
C MET A 32 -26.89 1.16 9.04
N ARG A 33 -25.87 1.89 8.61
CA ARG A 33 -25.10 2.78 9.48
C ARG A 33 -25.75 4.15 9.49
N LYS A 34 -26.13 4.66 10.66
CA LYS A 34 -26.59 6.04 10.79
C LYS A 34 -25.38 6.93 11.06
N LYS A 35 -24.97 7.68 10.04
CA LYS A 35 -23.83 8.59 10.13
C LYS A 35 -24.23 9.91 10.78
N PHE A 36 -23.66 10.20 11.95
CA PHE A 36 -23.77 11.49 12.63
C PHE A 36 -22.52 12.30 12.29
N THR A 37 -22.71 13.42 11.60
CA THR A 37 -21.60 14.30 11.22
C THR A 37 -21.60 15.52 12.13
N LEU A 38 -20.51 15.71 12.87
CA LEU A 38 -20.34 16.76 13.85
C LEU A 38 -19.11 17.59 13.48
N LYS A 39 -19.25 18.92 13.49
CA LYS A 39 -18.10 19.83 13.43
C LYS A 39 -17.60 20.09 14.83
N PHE A 40 -16.33 19.80 15.07
CA PHE A 40 -15.68 19.90 16.35
C PHE A 40 -14.59 20.96 16.27
N TYR A 41 -14.84 22.12 16.85
CA TYR A 41 -13.91 23.24 16.81
C TYR A 41 -12.88 23.09 17.94
N VAL A 42 -11.60 23.02 17.60
CA VAL A 42 -10.49 22.80 18.55
C VAL A 42 -9.83 24.09 19.03
N ASP A 43 -10.40 25.25 18.72
CA ASP A 43 -9.90 26.53 19.23
C ASP A 43 -10.10 26.68 20.75
N GLU A 44 -9.34 27.59 21.34
CA GLU A 44 -9.31 27.82 22.78
C GLU A 44 -10.67 28.16 23.39
N ALA A 45 -11.52 28.90 22.68
CA ALA A 45 -12.84 29.29 23.17
C ALA A 45 -13.78 28.09 23.27
N ASN A 46 -13.82 27.25 22.22
CA ASN A 46 -14.63 26.03 22.22
C ASN A 46 -14.08 24.97 23.19
N ARG A 47 -12.76 24.91 23.40
CA ARG A 47 -12.13 23.99 24.38
C ARG A 47 -12.39 24.37 25.85
N ARG A 48 -12.70 25.64 26.13
CA ARG A 48 -13.05 26.12 27.48
C ARG A 48 -14.51 25.90 27.86
N ASP A 49 -15.39 25.63 26.90
CA ASP A 49 -16.82 25.34 27.13
C ASP A 49 -17.04 23.92 27.66
N THR A 50 -16.62 23.75 28.92
CA THR A 50 -16.63 22.46 29.63
C THR A 50 -18.03 21.82 29.68
N PRO A 51 -19.13 22.55 29.96
CA PRO A 51 -20.48 21.95 29.98
C PRO A 51 -20.92 21.43 28.62
N ARG A 52 -20.65 22.15 27.53
CA ARG A 52 -21.00 21.70 26.17
C ARG A 52 -20.21 20.46 25.77
N LEU A 53 -18.91 20.43 26.07
CA LEU A 53 -18.06 19.27 25.80
C LEU A 53 -18.51 18.04 26.58
N GLN A 54 -18.84 18.23 27.86
CA GLN A 54 -19.42 17.19 28.70
C GLN A 54 -20.72 16.64 28.10
N GLN A 55 -21.69 17.50 27.75
CA GLN A 55 -22.95 17.09 27.15
C GLN A 55 -22.75 16.33 25.83
N LEU A 56 -21.80 16.76 25.00
CA LEU A 56 -21.50 16.10 23.73
C LEU A 56 -20.94 14.69 23.93
N ARG A 57 -19.98 14.53 24.84
CA ARG A 57 -19.43 13.22 25.21
C ARG A 57 -20.54 12.29 25.73
N GLU A 58 -21.35 12.80 26.67
CA GLU A 58 -22.46 12.07 27.26
C GLU A 58 -23.49 11.64 26.20
N ALA A 59 -23.82 12.52 25.26
CA ALA A 59 -24.72 12.20 24.16
C ALA A 59 -24.14 11.12 23.23
N MET A 60 -22.85 11.21 22.88
CA MET A 60 -22.18 10.18 22.06
C MET A 60 -22.23 8.81 22.72
N GLU A 61 -21.96 8.75 24.02
CA GLU A 61 -22.04 7.53 24.84
C GLU A 61 -23.48 7.00 24.91
N LEU A 62 -24.45 7.84 25.26
CA LEU A 62 -25.86 7.44 25.40
C LEU A 62 -26.47 6.90 24.10
N PHE A 63 -26.26 7.58 22.96
CA PHE A 63 -26.80 7.14 21.67
C PHE A 63 -26.17 5.82 21.22
N THR A 64 -24.89 5.63 21.53
CA THR A 64 -24.18 4.38 21.23
C THR A 64 -24.72 3.24 22.09
N PHE A 65 -24.85 3.43 23.41
CA PHE A 65 -25.44 2.42 24.29
C PHE A 65 -26.90 2.11 23.96
N LEU A 66 -27.71 3.11 23.64
CA LEU A 66 -29.10 2.90 23.25
C LEU A 66 -29.21 1.99 22.01
N SER A 67 -28.34 2.17 21.01
CA SER A 67 -28.33 1.32 19.81
C SER A 67 -28.01 -0.15 20.12
N LEU A 68 -27.33 -0.44 21.22
CA LEU A 68 -26.94 -1.79 21.65
C LEU A 68 -27.99 -2.44 22.56
N VAL A 69 -28.66 -1.64 23.38
CA VAL A 69 -29.60 -2.08 24.41
C VAL A 69 -31.05 -2.11 23.94
N ASN A 70 -31.39 -1.23 22.99
CA ASN A 70 -32.74 -1.17 22.43
C ASN A 70 -32.71 -0.62 21.01
N ASN A 71 -32.37 -1.48 20.04
CA ASN A 71 -32.14 -1.06 18.67
C ASN A 71 -33.42 -0.53 18.00
N GLU A 72 -34.59 -1.07 18.36
CA GLU A 72 -35.88 -0.61 17.85
C GLU A 72 -36.23 0.80 18.34
N THR A 73 -35.95 1.12 19.61
CA THR A 73 -36.11 2.49 20.12
C THR A 73 -35.13 3.44 19.42
N PHE A 74 -33.88 3.01 19.22
CA PHE A 74 -32.91 3.80 18.47
C PHE A 74 -33.38 4.05 17.02
N LYS A 75 -33.93 3.05 16.33
CA LYS A 75 -34.53 3.21 14.99
C LYS A 75 -35.73 4.16 14.97
N ALA A 76 -36.60 4.06 15.97
CA ALA A 76 -37.79 4.89 16.07
C ALA A 76 -37.45 6.39 16.15
N MET A 77 -36.25 6.76 16.63
CA MET A 77 -35.75 8.13 16.60
C MET A 77 -35.48 8.66 15.17
N PHE A 78 -35.45 7.79 14.16
CA PHE A 78 -35.16 8.13 12.76
C PHE A 78 -36.25 7.58 11.83
N PRO A 79 -37.35 8.34 11.62
CA PRO A 79 -38.52 7.88 10.86
C PRO A 79 -38.24 7.46 9.40
N SER A 80 -37.07 7.81 8.86
CA SER A 80 -36.62 7.42 7.52
C SER A 80 -35.94 6.05 7.43
N ALA A 81 -35.73 5.36 8.55
CA ALA A 81 -35.12 4.04 8.59
C ALA A 81 -36.17 2.94 8.32
N THR A 82 -36.46 2.65 7.05
CA THR A 82 -37.37 1.55 6.65
C THR A 82 -36.73 0.15 6.70
N HIS A 83 -35.52 0.06 7.26
CA HIS A 83 -34.69 -1.13 7.18
C HIS A 83 -35.01 -2.15 8.29
N LYS A 84 -35.28 -3.40 7.90
CA LYS A 84 -35.58 -4.52 8.83
C LYS A 84 -34.36 -5.04 9.62
N GLY A 85 -33.19 -4.43 9.46
CA GLY A 85 -31.91 -4.88 10.02
C GLY A 85 -31.43 -3.97 11.16
N LEU A 86 -30.38 -4.37 11.89
CA LEU A 86 -29.82 -3.57 12.99
C LEU A 86 -29.27 -2.24 12.47
N MET A 87 -29.43 -1.17 13.26
CA MET A 87 -28.92 0.16 12.96
C MET A 87 -27.98 0.66 14.05
N TYR A 88 -26.80 1.12 13.68
CA TYR A 88 -25.78 1.59 14.63
C TYR A 88 -25.28 2.99 14.28
N PRO A 89 -24.91 3.80 15.29
CA PRO A 89 -24.32 5.10 15.05
C PRO A 89 -22.90 4.97 14.49
N THR A 90 -22.55 5.88 13.61
CA THR A 90 -21.17 6.14 13.20
C THR A 90 -20.90 7.62 13.42
N TRP A 91 -19.90 7.96 14.23
CA TRP A 91 -19.60 9.34 14.60
C TRP A 91 -18.50 9.88 13.71
N ASN A 92 -18.84 10.86 12.87
CA ASN A 92 -17.91 11.50 11.96
C ASN A 92 -17.61 12.91 12.46
N LEU A 93 -16.49 13.07 13.15
CA LEU A 93 -16.02 14.32 13.72
C LEU A 93 -15.14 15.05 12.71
N TRP A 94 -15.52 16.27 12.34
CA TRP A 94 -14.72 17.18 11.55
C TRP A 94 -14.00 18.12 12.49
N LEU A 95 -12.71 17.87 12.73
CA LEU A 95 -11.88 18.70 13.58
C LEU A 95 -11.53 19.99 12.81
N CYS A 96 -12.09 21.10 13.27
CA CYS A 96 -11.99 22.43 12.66
C CYS A 96 -11.12 23.34 13.52
N GLY A 97 -10.26 24.13 12.89
CA GLY A 97 -9.38 25.09 13.58
C GLY A 97 -8.02 24.52 13.96
N THR A 98 -7.31 25.26 14.81
CA THR A 98 -5.95 24.95 15.27
C THR A 98 -5.88 25.03 16.79
N LEU A 99 -5.16 24.10 17.42
CA LEU A 99 -4.94 24.10 18.86
C LEU A 99 -4.15 25.35 19.29
N SER A 100 -4.47 25.86 20.49
CA SER A 100 -3.67 26.91 21.13
C SER A 100 -2.24 26.40 21.34
N PRO A 101 -1.19 27.23 21.16
CA PRO A 101 0.20 26.81 21.33
C PRO A 101 0.53 26.24 22.72
N ASP A 102 -0.25 26.64 23.74
CA ASP A 102 -0.10 26.21 25.13
C ASP A 102 -1.04 25.05 25.49
N ASP A 103 -1.83 24.55 24.53
CA ASP A 103 -2.75 23.43 24.78
C ASP A 103 -1.95 22.16 25.11
N PRO A 104 -2.36 21.36 26.11
CA PRO A 104 -1.72 20.08 26.40
C PRO A 104 -1.59 19.14 25.19
N ALA A 105 -2.55 19.19 24.25
CA ALA A 105 -2.50 18.43 23.00
C ALA A 105 -1.51 18.98 21.95
N ALA A 106 -1.04 20.23 22.12
CA ALA A 106 -0.03 20.85 21.27
C ALA A 106 1.40 20.74 21.84
N VAL A 107 1.55 20.54 23.16
CA VAL A 107 2.87 20.55 23.84
C VAL A 107 3.32 19.18 24.37
N ARG A 108 2.47 18.16 24.36
CA ARG A 108 2.83 16.80 24.81
C ARG A 108 3.22 15.94 23.63
N SER A 109 4.22 15.08 23.82
CA SER A 109 4.68 14.11 22.81
C SER A 109 3.62 13.08 22.40
N SER A 110 2.64 12.85 23.27
CA SER A 110 1.52 11.93 23.07
C SER A 110 0.30 12.37 23.89
N VAL A 111 -0.89 12.31 23.30
CA VAL A 111 -2.16 12.60 23.98
C VAL A 111 -3.22 11.56 23.64
N THR A 112 -4.25 11.45 24.48
CA THR A 112 -5.40 10.60 24.24
C THR A 112 -6.46 11.31 23.38
N TRP A 113 -7.35 10.55 22.72
CA TRP A 113 -8.46 11.13 21.95
C TRP A 113 -9.37 11.98 22.82
N GLY A 114 -9.57 11.59 24.08
CA GLY A 114 -10.27 12.39 25.08
C GLY A 114 -9.59 13.73 25.29
N ALA A 115 -8.29 13.74 25.58
CA ALA A 115 -7.53 14.98 25.74
C ALA A 115 -7.54 15.84 24.45
N LEU A 116 -7.45 15.23 23.27
CA LEU A 116 -7.51 15.94 21.99
C LEU A 116 -8.88 16.59 21.75
N LEU A 117 -9.96 15.93 22.16
CA LEU A 117 -11.32 16.46 22.08
C LEU A 117 -11.68 17.35 23.28
N GLY A 118 -10.75 17.64 24.20
CA GLY A 118 -11.05 18.49 25.36
C GLY A 118 -11.89 17.80 26.44
N PHE A 119 -11.85 16.46 26.49
CA PHE A 119 -12.36 15.61 27.57
C PHE A 119 -11.20 15.11 28.46
N PRO A 120 -10.44 15.96 29.16
CA PRO A 120 -9.34 15.47 29.99
C PRO A 120 -9.88 14.59 31.13
N ASP A 121 -9.14 13.55 31.48
CA ASP A 121 -9.55 12.41 32.33
C ASP A 121 -10.13 12.77 33.71
N ASN A 122 -10.01 14.03 34.16
CA ASN A 122 -10.40 14.49 35.50
C ASN A 122 -11.26 15.78 35.56
N LEU A 123 -11.58 16.49 34.45
CA LEU A 123 -12.25 17.82 34.54
C LEU A 123 -13.74 17.84 34.17
N CYS A 124 -14.20 16.90 33.33
CA CYS A 124 -15.63 16.79 32.98
C CYS A 124 -16.22 15.54 33.65
N GLY A 125 -16.44 15.58 34.96
CA GLY A 125 -17.17 14.51 35.64
C GLY A 125 -18.55 14.33 35.01
N TYR A 126 -19.08 13.11 34.94
CA TYR A 126 -20.40 12.85 34.34
C TYR A 126 -21.53 13.57 35.10
N SER A 127 -22.56 14.01 34.37
CA SER A 127 -23.77 14.60 34.93
C SER A 127 -24.58 13.55 35.70
N GLY A 128 -25.32 13.98 36.71
CA GLY A 128 -26.19 13.09 37.48
C GLY A 128 -27.27 12.46 36.58
N GLU A 129 -27.77 13.22 35.60
CA GLU A 129 -28.73 12.79 34.60
C GLU A 129 -28.17 11.69 33.71
N TYR A 130 -26.93 11.84 33.22
CA TYR A 130 -26.26 10.82 32.43
C TYR A 130 -26.08 9.53 33.23
N LEU A 131 -25.58 9.63 34.47
CA LEU A 131 -25.36 8.45 35.32
C LEU A 131 -26.67 7.71 35.58
N ALA A 132 -27.77 8.43 35.83
CA ALA A 132 -29.08 7.84 35.98
C ALA A 132 -29.58 7.16 34.69
N ALA A 133 -29.33 7.76 33.52
CA ALA A 133 -29.70 7.20 32.23
C ALA A 133 -28.90 5.95 31.86
N ILE A 134 -27.57 5.96 32.06
CA ILE A 134 -26.71 4.80 31.87
C ILE A 134 -27.11 3.67 32.82
N GLN A 135 -27.41 3.96 34.08
CA GLN A 135 -27.84 2.93 35.01
C GLN A 135 -29.13 2.24 34.53
N LYS A 136 -30.07 2.99 33.96
CA LYS A 136 -31.28 2.42 33.33
C LYS A 136 -30.92 1.54 32.12
N LEU A 137 -30.06 2.02 31.23
CA LEU A 137 -29.60 1.23 30.06
C LEU A 137 -28.86 -0.05 30.49
N LYS A 138 -28.03 0.02 31.53
CA LYS A 138 -27.37 -1.15 32.14
C LYS A 138 -28.38 -2.16 32.66
N THR A 139 -29.43 -1.71 33.36
CA THR A 139 -30.47 -2.61 33.88
C THR A 139 -31.30 -3.29 32.78
N MET A 140 -31.41 -2.68 31.60
CA MET A 140 -32.12 -3.28 30.46
C MET A 140 -31.33 -4.42 29.81
N GLY A 141 -29.99 -4.39 29.93
CA GLY A 141 -29.10 -5.40 29.35
C GLY A 141 -28.98 -5.30 27.82
N ILE A 142 -27.92 -5.88 27.25
CA ILE A 142 -27.72 -5.89 25.79
C ILE A 142 -28.69 -6.92 25.17
N GLU A 143 -29.41 -6.52 24.12
CA GLU A 143 -30.28 -7.41 23.34
C GLU A 143 -29.48 -8.60 22.78
N ASP A 144 -30.07 -9.80 22.74
CA ASP A 144 -29.39 -11.02 22.25
C ASP A 144 -28.88 -10.86 20.80
N ASN A 145 -29.58 -10.07 19.99
CA ASN A 145 -29.13 -9.69 18.66
C ASN A 145 -27.91 -8.77 18.73
N GLY A 146 -27.87 -7.79 19.64
CA GLY A 146 -26.68 -6.98 19.89
C GLY A 146 -25.48 -7.83 20.31
N ARG A 147 -25.64 -8.77 21.25
CA ARG A 147 -24.53 -9.60 21.75
C ARG A 147 -23.90 -10.50 20.69
N LYS A 148 -24.69 -11.00 19.73
CA LYS A 148 -24.20 -11.86 18.64
C LYS A 148 -23.33 -11.12 17.62
N TYR A 149 -23.47 -9.79 17.53
CA TYR A 149 -22.87 -8.99 16.46
C TYR A 149 -22.00 -7.82 16.93
N VAL A 150 -21.96 -7.55 18.24
CA VAL A 150 -20.92 -6.71 18.84
C VAL A 150 -19.61 -7.44 18.69
N CYS A 151 -18.80 -7.00 17.74
CA CYS A 151 -17.42 -7.45 17.63
C CYS A 151 -16.59 -6.77 18.73
N ASN A 152 -15.57 -7.48 19.18
CA ASN A 152 -14.51 -6.99 20.06
C ASN A 152 -13.62 -5.93 19.42
N GLU A 153 -13.86 -5.59 18.16
CA GLU A 153 -13.07 -4.63 17.40
C GLU A 153 -13.74 -3.26 17.56
N PHE A 154 -12.98 -2.19 17.75
CA PHE A 154 -13.49 -0.82 17.66
C PHE A 154 -12.52 -0.05 16.79
N ASN A 155 -13.05 0.70 15.81
CA ASN A 155 -12.20 1.24 14.75
C ASN A 155 -12.26 2.76 14.71
N ILE A 156 -11.10 3.42 14.90
CA ILE A 156 -10.95 4.85 14.63
C ILE A 156 -10.32 5.00 13.26
N LYS A 157 -11.04 5.64 12.35
CA LYS A 157 -10.52 6.03 11.03
C LYS A 157 -10.25 7.52 11.03
N TRP A 158 -9.11 7.92 10.51
CA TRP A 158 -8.81 9.34 10.33
C TRP A 158 -8.33 9.58 8.91
N THR A 159 -8.62 10.77 8.41
CA THR A 159 -8.19 11.25 7.09
C THR A 159 -7.69 12.69 7.22
N TYR A 160 -6.50 12.92 6.70
CA TYR A 160 -5.89 14.22 6.49
C TYR A 160 -5.89 14.57 5.00
N GLY A 161 -6.27 15.82 4.69
CA GLY A 161 -6.55 16.30 3.34
C GLY A 161 -8.06 16.27 3.00
N ASP A 162 -8.48 16.99 1.96
CA ASP A 162 -9.88 17.02 1.54
C ASP A 162 -10.27 15.68 0.89
N PRO A 163 -11.20 14.89 1.48
CA PRO A 163 -11.63 13.62 0.91
C PRO A 163 -12.40 13.77 -0.43
N PHE A 164 -12.80 15.00 -0.78
CA PHE A 164 -13.61 15.31 -1.96
C PHE A 164 -12.89 16.19 -2.99
N ARG A 165 -11.80 16.89 -2.63
CA ARG A 165 -10.96 17.65 -3.58
C ARG A 165 -9.57 17.04 -3.66
N PHE A 166 -9.39 16.12 -4.61
CA PHE A 166 -8.08 15.64 -5.05
C PHE A 166 -7.26 16.70 -5.82
N PHE A 167 -7.75 17.93 -5.92
CA PHE A 167 -7.12 19.02 -6.66
C PHE A 167 -6.60 20.06 -5.66
N GLY A 168 -5.27 20.14 -5.52
CA GLY A 168 -4.56 21.21 -4.80
C GLY A 168 -3.79 20.81 -3.54
N TYR A 169 -4.06 19.64 -2.93
CA TYR A 169 -3.31 19.18 -1.74
C TYR A 169 -2.11 18.32 -2.13
N CYS A 170 -0.94 18.65 -1.56
CA CYS A 170 0.34 18.00 -1.84
C CYS A 170 0.55 16.66 -1.10
N PHE A 171 -0.25 16.39 -0.05
CA PHE A 171 -0.10 15.21 0.80
C PHE A 171 -1.43 14.80 1.47
N ASN A 172 -1.84 13.54 1.31
CA ASN A 172 -3.01 12.96 1.95
C ASN A 172 -2.60 11.74 2.78
N ALA A 173 -3.14 11.60 3.99
CA ALA A 173 -2.88 10.44 4.82
C ALA A 173 -4.16 9.96 5.49
N LYS A 174 -4.29 8.64 5.64
CA LYS A 174 -5.38 8.02 6.37
C LYS A 174 -4.89 6.86 7.20
N GLY A 175 -5.51 6.63 8.35
CA GLY A 175 -5.19 5.51 9.22
C GLY A 175 -6.43 4.81 9.76
N THR A 176 -6.25 3.57 10.19
CA THR A 176 -7.28 2.80 10.90
C THR A 176 -6.66 2.16 12.14
N LEU A 177 -7.08 2.65 13.30
CA LEU A 177 -6.79 2.06 14.60
C LEU A 177 -7.84 1.00 14.89
N GLU A 178 -7.43 -0.23 15.19
CA GLU A 178 -8.33 -1.30 15.64
C GLU A 178 -8.01 -1.63 17.10
N LEU A 179 -9.04 -1.69 17.94
CA LEU A 179 -8.92 -2.04 19.36
C LEU A 179 -9.42 -3.46 19.59
N ASP A 180 -8.60 -4.30 20.21
CA ASP A 180 -9.04 -5.61 20.70
C ASP A 180 -9.59 -5.47 22.13
N ILE A 181 -10.90 -5.69 22.28
CA ILE A 181 -11.58 -5.75 23.58
C ILE A 181 -11.82 -7.22 23.90
N SER A 182 -11.01 -7.80 24.80
CA SER A 182 -11.20 -9.19 25.25
C SER A 182 -12.64 -9.46 25.70
N SER A 183 -13.21 -10.60 25.27
CA SER A 183 -14.62 -10.98 25.35
C SER A 183 -15.19 -11.30 26.74
N ASP A 184 -14.64 -10.78 27.84
CA ASP A 184 -15.25 -10.98 29.15
C ASP A 184 -16.47 -10.05 29.31
N ASN A 185 -17.64 -10.68 29.18
CA ASN A 185 -18.92 -10.07 28.83
C ASN A 185 -19.57 -9.17 29.90
N SER A 186 -18.90 -8.85 31.01
CA SER A 186 -19.51 -8.08 32.11
C SER A 186 -19.18 -6.59 32.14
N GLU A 187 -18.16 -6.11 31.41
CA GLU A 187 -17.68 -4.71 31.55
C GLU A 187 -17.93 -3.79 30.33
N TRP A 188 -18.63 -4.28 29.30
CA TRP A 188 -18.88 -3.50 28.06
C TRP A 188 -19.48 -2.11 28.27
N PHE A 189 -20.38 -1.98 29.24
CA PHE A 189 -21.03 -0.70 29.56
C PHE A 189 -20.09 0.33 30.20
N ASP A 190 -19.01 -0.11 30.84
CA ASP A 190 -18.07 0.77 31.53
C ASP A 190 -16.81 1.08 30.68
N VAL A 191 -16.62 0.33 29.58
CA VAL A 191 -15.32 0.20 28.94
C VAL A 191 -15.29 0.62 27.45
N GLY A 192 -16.38 0.52 26.69
CA GLY A 192 -16.35 0.68 25.22
C GLY A 192 -15.92 2.05 24.67
N LEU A 193 -16.80 3.07 24.72
CA LEU A 193 -16.48 4.42 24.23
C LEU A 193 -15.45 5.13 25.10
N ARG A 194 -15.43 4.80 26.39
CA ARG A 194 -14.43 5.32 27.33
C ARG A 194 -13.01 4.91 26.92
N ARG A 195 -12.79 3.64 26.57
CA ARG A 195 -11.49 3.19 26.04
C ARG A 195 -11.13 3.92 24.75
N LEU A 196 -12.07 4.18 23.84
CA LEU A 196 -11.78 4.96 22.63
C LEU A 196 -11.21 6.34 22.95
N PHE A 197 -11.72 7.03 23.98
CA PHE A 197 -11.18 8.31 24.42
C PHE A 197 -9.85 8.17 25.17
N GLU A 198 -9.61 7.07 25.85
CA GLU A 198 -8.34 6.78 26.52
C GLU A 198 -7.24 6.32 25.55
N CYS A 199 -7.60 5.97 24.31
CA CYS A 199 -6.64 5.62 23.26
C CYS A 199 -5.76 6.81 22.90
N TYR A 200 -4.48 6.54 22.65
CA TYR A 200 -3.57 7.56 22.13
C TYR A 200 -3.92 7.95 20.70
N VAL A 201 -3.77 9.23 20.43
CA VAL A 201 -3.94 9.84 19.12
C VAL A 201 -2.72 9.52 18.27
N ASP A 202 -2.94 9.11 17.03
CA ASP A 202 -1.85 8.90 16.09
C ASP A 202 -1.08 10.23 15.87
N PRO A 203 0.27 10.21 15.89
CA PRO A 203 1.09 11.42 15.73
C PRO A 203 0.71 12.26 14.50
N MET A 204 0.28 11.59 13.42
CA MET A 204 -0.26 12.26 12.23
C MET A 204 -1.45 13.16 12.55
N VAL A 205 -2.44 12.66 13.29
CA VAL A 205 -3.63 13.45 13.64
C VAL A 205 -3.24 14.61 14.56
N GLN A 206 -2.33 14.39 15.50
CA GLN A 206 -1.85 15.42 16.42
C GLN A 206 -1.13 16.55 15.67
N LEU A 207 -0.17 16.21 14.79
CA LEU A 207 0.56 17.18 13.97
C LEU A 207 -0.39 18.10 13.22
N CYS A 208 -1.41 17.50 12.60
CA CYS A 208 -2.35 18.21 11.77
C CYS A 208 -3.08 19.31 12.55
N LEU A 209 -3.33 19.16 13.85
CA LEU A 209 -4.09 20.12 14.66
C LEU A 209 -3.22 21.19 15.32
N THR A 210 -1.90 21.08 15.22
CA THR A 210 -0.94 22.03 15.80
C THR A 210 -0.51 23.09 14.80
N ARG A 211 -0.40 24.35 15.23
CA ARG A 211 0.09 25.44 14.39
C ARG A 211 1.59 25.32 14.22
N GLY A 212 2.07 25.23 12.97
CA GLY A 212 3.49 25.36 12.65
C GLY A 212 4.35 24.11 12.85
N GLY A 213 3.85 23.03 13.47
CA GLY A 213 4.43 21.67 13.49
C GLY A 213 5.84 21.46 14.09
N ALA A 214 6.73 22.46 14.00
CA ALA A 214 8.13 22.42 14.37
C ALA A 214 8.32 22.13 15.86
N LYS A 215 7.62 22.88 16.73
CA LYS A 215 7.66 22.62 18.19
C LYS A 215 7.29 21.18 18.55
N LEU A 216 6.30 20.59 17.86
CA LEU A 216 5.88 19.22 18.10
C LEU A 216 6.93 18.21 17.58
N ALA A 217 7.55 18.52 16.44
CA ALA A 217 8.66 17.75 15.89
C ALA A 217 9.89 17.77 16.82
N ASP A 218 10.23 18.92 17.39
CA ASP A 218 11.31 19.08 18.38
C ASP A 218 11.02 18.25 19.64
N ILE A 219 9.79 18.35 20.16
CA ILE A 219 9.33 17.54 21.30
C ILE A 219 9.47 16.04 20.99
N TRP A 220 9.14 15.61 19.77
CA TRP A 220 9.28 14.22 19.37
C TRP A 220 10.74 13.77 19.29
N GLN A 221 11.66 14.63 18.87
CA GLN A 221 13.08 14.31 18.79
C GLN A 221 13.71 14.15 20.18
N ASP A 222 13.43 15.08 21.10
CA ASP A 222 13.92 15.04 22.48
C ASP A 222 13.36 13.86 23.28
N SER A 223 12.15 13.42 22.91
CA SER A 223 11.49 12.24 23.47
C SER A 223 12.12 10.94 22.98
N GLN A 224 13.42 10.71 23.25
CA GLN A 224 14.12 9.47 22.91
C GLN A 224 13.46 8.21 23.52
N ALA A 225 12.60 8.37 24.54
CA ALA A 225 12.06 7.29 25.36
C ALA A 225 10.55 7.37 25.64
N ALA A 226 9.73 8.01 24.79
CA ALA A 226 8.28 7.89 24.95
C ALA A 226 7.86 6.48 24.56
N HIS A 227 7.70 5.60 25.56
CA HIS A 227 7.00 4.32 25.46
C HIS A 227 5.74 4.53 24.63
N ILE A 228 5.72 4.05 23.37
CA ILE A 228 4.47 3.86 22.65
C ILE A 228 3.75 2.77 23.45
N PRO A 229 2.62 3.07 24.11
CA PRO A 229 1.97 2.08 24.95
C PRO A 229 1.55 0.91 24.06
N LYS A 230 2.08 -0.28 24.37
CA LYS A 230 1.95 -1.50 23.56
C LYS A 230 0.50 -1.92 23.26
N SER A 231 -0.49 -1.31 23.89
CA SER A 231 -1.85 -1.83 23.93
C SER A 231 -2.69 -1.50 22.70
N ILE A 232 -2.26 -0.61 21.79
CA ILE A 232 -3.06 -0.25 20.61
C ILE A 232 -2.15 0.17 19.44
N SER A 233 -2.07 -0.66 18.41
CA SER A 233 -1.33 -0.34 17.17
C SER A 233 -2.32 -0.01 16.05
N CYS A 234 -2.05 1.05 15.29
CA CYS A 234 -2.72 1.31 14.03
C CYS A 234 -2.53 0.08 13.12
N ARG A 235 -3.62 -0.48 12.58
CA ARG A 235 -3.48 -1.65 11.70
C ARG A 235 -2.87 -1.22 10.37
N CYS A 236 -3.39 -0.14 9.80
CA CYS A 236 -3.07 0.31 8.46
C CYS A 236 -2.95 1.83 8.43
N VAL A 237 -1.86 2.31 7.82
CA VAL A 237 -1.69 3.71 7.42
C VAL A 237 -1.50 3.74 5.90
N ALA A 238 -2.25 4.58 5.22
CA ALA A 238 -2.09 4.82 3.80
C ALA A 238 -1.81 6.30 3.54
N VAL A 239 -0.77 6.55 2.75
CA VAL A 239 -0.26 7.87 2.42
C VAL A 239 -0.24 8.02 0.91
N GLU A 240 -0.82 9.10 0.42
CA GLU A 240 -0.81 9.49 -0.97
C GLU A 240 -0.06 10.81 -1.10
N VAL A 241 1.03 10.78 -1.87
CA VAL A 241 1.95 11.88 -2.11
C VAL A 241 1.80 12.25 -3.60
N PRO A 242 0.78 13.05 -3.97
CA PRO A 242 0.52 13.41 -5.35
C PRO A 242 1.60 14.30 -5.95
N HIS A 243 2.08 15.30 -5.21
CA HIS A 243 3.11 16.26 -5.62
C HIS A 243 3.92 16.72 -4.40
N LEU A 244 5.24 16.64 -4.43
CA LEU A 244 6.12 17.23 -3.42
C LEU A 244 6.51 18.65 -3.80
N THR A 245 5.54 19.50 -4.12
CA THR A 245 5.81 20.91 -4.44
C THR A 245 5.44 21.78 -3.25
N HIS A 246 6.46 22.31 -2.56
CA HIS A 246 6.37 23.36 -1.55
C HIS A 246 5.43 23.08 -0.36
N ALA A 247 5.41 21.85 0.15
CA ALA A 247 4.77 21.61 1.44
C ALA A 247 5.79 21.87 2.56
N VAL A 248 5.65 23.01 3.24
CA VAL A 248 6.38 23.46 4.46
C VAL A 248 6.33 22.44 5.63
N ALA A 249 5.75 21.26 5.42
CA ALA A 249 5.45 20.24 6.41
C ALA A 249 5.99 18.83 6.10
N ILE A 250 6.72 18.56 5.00
CA ILE A 250 7.16 17.17 4.68
C ILE A 250 8.05 16.56 5.77
N PRO A 251 9.09 17.25 6.30
CA PRO A 251 9.89 16.71 7.40
C PRO A 251 9.05 16.37 8.63
N GLN A 252 8.10 17.23 9.01
CA GLN A 252 7.22 17.05 10.16
C GLN A 252 6.25 15.89 9.93
N MET A 253 5.68 15.76 8.73
CA MET A 253 4.82 14.64 8.34
C MET A 253 5.60 13.32 8.33
N THR A 254 6.84 13.34 7.85
CA THR A 254 7.75 12.19 7.85
C THR A 254 8.04 11.75 9.29
N ALA A 255 8.33 12.70 10.18
CA ALA A 255 8.53 12.44 11.61
C ALA A 255 7.28 11.83 12.26
N ALA A 256 6.10 12.37 11.94
CA ALA A 256 4.83 11.85 12.45
C ALA A 256 4.55 10.42 11.95
N LEU A 257 4.77 10.14 10.66
CA LEU A 257 4.59 8.81 10.08
C LEU A 257 5.58 7.80 10.67
N ALA A 258 6.87 8.16 10.78
CA ALA A 258 7.92 7.33 11.35
C ALA A 258 7.67 6.95 12.83
N ARG A 259 6.76 7.67 13.50
CA ARG A 259 6.32 7.41 14.89
C ARG A 259 4.92 6.80 14.98
N THR A 260 4.17 6.75 13.90
CA THR A 260 2.80 6.23 13.91
C THR A 260 2.87 4.70 13.91
N PRO A 261 2.42 4.03 14.98
CA PRO A 261 2.62 2.59 15.11
C PRO A 261 1.70 1.83 14.15
N ALA A 262 2.20 1.46 12.95
CA ALA A 262 1.43 0.77 11.92
C ALA A 262 1.96 -0.65 11.64
N SER A 263 1.06 -1.63 11.48
CA SER A 263 1.43 -2.97 11.00
C SER A 263 1.51 -3.04 9.47
N HIS A 264 0.69 -2.25 8.77
CA HIS A 264 0.64 -2.14 7.31
C HIS A 264 0.85 -0.69 6.90
N LEU A 265 1.75 -0.45 5.95
CA LEU A 265 1.97 0.87 5.34
C LEU A 265 1.71 0.81 3.83
N TYR A 266 0.90 1.74 3.33
CA TYR A 266 0.63 1.91 1.91
C TYR A 266 1.13 3.28 1.47
N LEU A 267 2.10 3.33 0.58
CA LEU A 267 2.64 4.56 0.00
C LEU A 267 2.25 4.63 -1.46
N ARG A 268 1.56 5.71 -1.86
CA ARG A 268 1.23 5.99 -3.25
C ARG A 268 1.90 7.30 -3.67
N PHE A 269 2.67 7.25 -4.74
CA PHE A 269 3.38 8.38 -5.33
C PHE A 269 2.79 8.74 -6.70
N GLY A 270 2.64 10.04 -6.94
CA GLY A 270 2.21 10.62 -8.22
C GLY A 270 0.70 10.83 -8.38
N GLU A 271 0.28 11.31 -9.54
CA GLU A 271 -1.03 11.96 -9.74
C GLU A 271 -2.07 11.09 -10.47
N ARG A 272 -3.32 11.08 -9.97
CA ARG A 272 -4.48 10.47 -10.65
C ARG A 272 -5.06 11.32 -11.78
N ALA A 273 -4.93 12.65 -11.69
CA ALA A 273 -5.48 13.61 -12.64
C ALA A 273 -4.63 13.75 -13.92
N ARG A 274 -5.21 14.33 -14.99
CA ARG A 274 -4.60 14.52 -16.31
C ARG A 274 -3.69 15.77 -16.39
N SER A 275 -3.09 16.22 -15.30
CA SER A 275 -2.16 17.35 -15.33
C SER A 275 -0.83 16.94 -15.97
N SER A 276 -0.11 17.91 -16.52
CA SER A 276 1.28 17.73 -16.97
C SER A 276 2.16 17.22 -15.83
N ILE A 277 3.07 16.28 -16.13
CA ILE A 277 4.08 15.79 -15.19
C ILE A 277 4.84 17.00 -14.63
N PRO A 278 4.85 17.24 -13.31
CA PRO A 278 5.60 18.35 -12.73
C PRO A 278 7.10 18.17 -12.96
N THR A 279 7.78 19.26 -13.30
CA THR A 279 9.25 19.34 -13.24
C THR A 279 9.68 19.29 -11.77
N SER A 280 10.44 18.27 -11.39
CA SER A 280 11.04 18.17 -10.05
C SER A 280 12.08 19.28 -9.86
N ASN A 281 11.95 20.10 -8.82
CA ASN A 281 13.00 21.01 -8.39
C ASN A 281 13.83 20.39 -7.25
N GLN A 282 14.95 21.04 -6.88
CA GLN A 282 15.85 20.53 -5.84
C GLN A 282 15.18 20.33 -4.47
N GLN A 283 14.32 21.26 -4.07
CA GLN A 283 13.59 21.18 -2.81
C GLN A 283 12.66 19.96 -2.79
N SER A 284 11.93 19.70 -3.88
CA SER A 284 11.08 18.52 -4.03
C SER A 284 11.86 17.22 -3.88
N LEU A 285 13.05 17.12 -4.49
CA LEU A 285 13.90 15.94 -4.38
C LEU A 285 14.44 15.76 -2.95
N MET A 286 14.82 16.86 -2.29
CA MET A 286 15.28 16.83 -0.90
C MET A 286 14.20 16.26 0.03
N GLU A 287 12.97 16.79 -0.09
CA GLU A 287 11.81 16.35 0.69
C GLU A 287 11.42 14.89 0.35
N GLU A 288 11.44 14.53 -0.94
CA GLU A 288 11.16 13.16 -1.41
C GLU A 288 12.16 12.16 -0.84
N GLY A 289 13.45 12.46 -0.99
CA GLY A 289 14.51 11.59 -0.50
C GLY A 289 14.54 11.49 1.01
N PHE A 290 14.21 12.56 1.73
CA PHE A 290 14.10 12.53 3.19
C PHE A 290 12.97 11.60 3.63
N LEU A 291 11.78 11.73 3.02
CA LEU A 291 10.64 10.85 3.27
C LEU A 291 10.95 9.39 2.93
N LEU A 292 11.47 9.13 1.73
CA LEU A 292 11.75 7.78 1.23
C LEU A 292 12.83 7.09 2.06
N SER A 293 13.96 7.74 2.30
CA SER A 293 15.04 7.16 3.11
C SER A 293 14.55 6.87 4.53
N THR A 294 13.86 7.81 5.17
CA THR A 294 13.33 7.63 6.53
C THR A 294 12.34 6.48 6.61
N LEU A 295 11.31 6.46 5.75
CA LEU A 295 10.24 5.48 5.85
C LEU A 295 10.63 4.10 5.33
N LEU A 296 11.49 4.00 4.31
CA LEU A 296 11.84 2.74 3.66
C LEU A 296 13.17 2.16 4.14
N CYS A 297 14.20 3.00 4.27
CA CYS A 297 15.54 2.57 4.69
C CYS A 297 15.70 2.55 6.22
N GLY A 298 14.68 3.00 6.95
CA GLY A 298 14.67 3.03 8.42
C GLY A 298 15.30 4.29 9.02
N ARG A 299 15.92 5.15 8.22
CA ARG A 299 16.54 6.41 8.67
C ARG A 299 16.72 7.39 7.52
N SER A 300 16.68 8.69 7.84
CA SER A 300 17.06 9.73 6.88
C SER A 300 18.55 9.58 6.53
N ILE A 301 18.88 9.60 5.24
CA ILE A 301 20.26 9.45 4.77
C ILE A 301 20.95 10.81 4.60
N CYS A 302 20.23 11.83 4.15
CA CYS A 302 20.70 13.20 4.10
C CYS A 302 19.98 14.05 5.15
N GLU A 303 20.54 15.21 5.47
CA GLU A 303 19.88 16.22 6.31
C GLU A 303 18.59 16.72 5.63
N GLY A 304 17.56 16.98 6.45
CA GLY A 304 16.30 17.55 5.98
C GLY A 304 16.45 19.04 5.64
N THR A 305 15.46 19.61 4.96
CA THR A 305 15.41 21.04 4.67
C THR A 305 14.92 21.81 5.90
N GLY A 306 15.71 22.79 6.38
CA GLY A 306 15.53 23.41 7.71
C GLY A 306 16.30 22.63 8.76
N GLU A 307 16.47 23.16 9.98
CA GLU A 307 17.23 22.55 11.09
C GLU A 307 16.63 21.23 11.63
N TYR A 308 16.22 20.31 10.76
CA TYR A 308 15.68 19.00 11.11
C TYR A 308 16.81 17.99 11.21
N PRO A 309 17.17 17.52 12.42
CA PRO A 309 18.18 16.49 12.58
C PRO A 309 17.72 15.16 11.96
N PRO A 310 18.66 14.24 11.74
CA PRO A 310 18.38 12.92 11.22
C PRO A 310 17.25 12.21 11.99
N LEU A 311 16.30 11.65 11.23
CA LEU A 311 15.18 10.89 11.76
C LEU A 311 15.43 9.40 11.60
N THR A 312 15.02 8.61 12.59
CA THR A 312 15.00 7.15 12.52
C THR A 312 13.56 6.66 12.58
N ASN A 313 13.17 5.84 11.61
CA ASN A 313 11.92 5.09 11.65
C ASN A 313 12.09 3.89 12.57
N ARG A 314 11.31 3.85 13.65
CA ARG A 314 11.37 2.79 14.67
C ARG A 314 10.38 1.65 14.39
N MET A 315 9.72 1.67 13.24
CA MET A 315 8.68 0.73 12.87
C MET A 315 9.25 -0.47 12.10
N ASN A 316 8.62 -1.63 12.30
CA ASN A 316 8.79 -2.81 11.46
C ASN A 316 7.41 -3.23 10.92
N TYR A 317 7.19 -3.02 9.63
CA TYR A 317 5.92 -3.27 8.96
C TYR A 317 5.81 -4.76 8.60
N SER A 318 4.68 -5.36 8.96
CA SER A 318 4.34 -6.70 8.48
C SER A 318 4.09 -6.71 6.96
N TYR A 319 3.58 -5.60 6.43
CA TYR A 319 3.25 -5.42 5.02
C TYR A 319 3.51 -3.99 4.58
N LEU A 320 4.20 -3.82 3.46
CA LEU A 320 4.48 -2.55 2.83
C LEU A 320 4.04 -2.61 1.36
N SER A 321 3.13 -1.72 0.97
CA SER A 321 2.75 -1.54 -0.44
C SER A 321 3.21 -0.20 -0.94
N ILE A 322 3.95 -0.21 -2.05
CA ILE A 322 4.47 1.00 -2.70
C ILE A 322 3.88 1.04 -4.10
N SER A 323 3.26 2.15 -4.46
CA SER A 323 2.62 2.35 -5.77
C SER A 323 3.12 3.64 -6.41
N CYS A 324 3.66 3.54 -7.62
CA CYS A 324 4.18 4.68 -8.38
C CYS A 324 3.34 4.88 -9.64
N GLU A 325 2.53 5.93 -9.67
CA GLU A 325 1.64 6.24 -10.79
C GLU A 325 2.00 7.61 -11.40
N ARG A 326 2.43 7.64 -12.67
CA ARG A 326 2.77 8.88 -13.39
C ARG A 326 3.81 9.78 -12.68
N VAL A 327 4.84 9.15 -12.13
CA VAL A 327 5.97 9.85 -11.49
C VAL A 327 7.03 10.26 -12.53
N SER A 328 7.81 11.30 -12.22
CA SER A 328 8.95 11.72 -13.03
C SER A 328 10.07 10.66 -13.02
N GLU A 329 10.97 10.65 -14.02
CA GLU A 329 12.13 9.75 -14.01
C GLU A 329 13.04 9.95 -12.79
N VAL A 330 13.12 11.19 -12.28
CA VAL A 330 13.90 11.53 -11.09
C VAL A 330 13.29 10.89 -9.85
N SER A 331 11.96 10.99 -9.69
CA SER A 331 11.23 10.33 -8.61
C SER A 331 11.27 8.81 -8.72
N VAL A 332 11.21 8.25 -9.94
CA VAL A 332 11.44 6.81 -10.17
C VAL A 332 12.80 6.38 -9.64
N ALA A 333 13.86 7.15 -9.92
CA ALA A 333 15.21 6.87 -9.43
C ALA A 333 15.30 6.93 -7.90
N ALA A 334 14.72 7.97 -7.30
CA ALA A 334 14.61 8.15 -5.85
C ALA A 334 13.89 6.97 -5.19
N ILE A 335 12.70 6.62 -5.68
CA ILE A 335 11.89 5.52 -5.15
C ILE A 335 12.60 4.18 -5.34
N CYS A 336 13.10 3.87 -6.54
CA CYS A 336 13.77 2.60 -6.81
C CYS A 336 15.06 2.42 -6.00
N SER A 337 15.84 3.49 -5.82
CA SER A 337 17.03 3.45 -4.96
C SER A 337 16.70 3.22 -3.49
N ALA A 338 15.60 3.79 -2.97
CA ALA A 338 15.12 3.49 -1.62
C ALA A 338 14.54 2.07 -1.49
N VAL A 339 13.79 1.62 -2.50
CA VAL A 339 13.21 0.27 -2.57
C VAL A 339 14.30 -0.80 -2.54
N ALA A 340 15.43 -0.56 -3.21
CA ALA A 340 16.59 -1.44 -3.19
C ALA A 340 17.13 -1.70 -1.76
N GLU A 341 16.96 -0.76 -0.83
CA GLU A 341 17.50 -0.79 0.53
C GLU A 341 16.42 -0.81 1.62
N ILE A 342 15.23 -1.34 1.31
CA ILE A 342 14.17 -1.47 2.33
C ILE A 342 14.66 -2.37 3.48
N ALA A 343 14.64 -1.81 4.69
CA ALA A 343 15.05 -2.50 5.91
C ALA A 343 13.91 -2.74 6.92
N VAL A 344 12.75 -2.11 6.70
CA VAL A 344 11.69 -1.97 7.71
C VAL A 344 10.47 -2.86 7.47
N ALA A 345 10.48 -3.77 6.49
CA ALA A 345 9.29 -4.53 6.11
C ALA A 345 9.56 -6.02 5.86
N ASN A 346 8.63 -6.87 6.32
CA ASN A 346 8.70 -8.32 6.11
C ASN A 346 8.15 -8.77 4.75
N PHE A 347 7.13 -8.08 4.25
CA PHE A 347 6.52 -8.34 2.94
C PHE A 347 6.37 -7.03 2.17
N ILE A 348 6.81 -7.02 0.92
CA ILE A 348 6.81 -5.85 0.05
C ILE A 348 6.00 -6.16 -1.21
N ASP A 349 5.03 -5.30 -1.49
CA ASP A 349 4.28 -5.28 -2.74
C ASP A 349 4.60 -3.98 -3.49
N PHE A 350 5.22 -4.11 -4.65
CA PHE A 350 5.66 -2.95 -5.44
C PHE A 350 4.86 -2.85 -6.73
N THR A 351 4.21 -1.70 -6.95
CA THR A 351 3.42 -1.40 -8.14
C THR A 351 4.02 -0.22 -8.88
N VAL A 352 4.31 -0.38 -10.17
CA VAL A 352 4.89 0.67 -11.02
C VAL A 352 4.08 0.82 -12.30
N HIS A 353 3.74 2.06 -12.67
CA HIS A 353 3.02 2.37 -13.91
C HIS A 353 3.95 3.01 -14.94
N SER A 354 3.60 2.84 -16.22
CA SER A 354 4.23 3.49 -17.38
C SER A 354 5.73 3.18 -17.50
N VAL A 355 6.10 1.90 -17.38
CA VAL A 355 7.50 1.48 -17.48
C VAL A 355 7.98 1.48 -18.94
N GLY A 356 9.02 2.26 -19.20
CA GLY A 356 9.70 2.37 -20.49
C GLY A 356 11.23 2.43 -20.35
N PRO A 357 11.95 2.92 -21.40
CA PRO A 357 13.41 2.82 -21.48
C PRO A 357 14.19 3.45 -20.31
N GLY A 358 13.73 4.58 -19.76
CA GLY A 358 14.36 5.23 -18.60
C GLY A 358 14.05 4.57 -17.26
N THR A 359 12.97 3.79 -17.18
CA THR A 359 12.45 3.20 -15.93
C THR A 359 12.97 1.78 -15.70
N TRP A 360 13.14 1.00 -16.76
CA TRP A 360 13.62 -0.39 -16.68
C TRP A 360 14.95 -0.56 -15.93
N PRO A 361 15.97 0.29 -16.15
CA PRO A 361 17.24 0.14 -15.44
C PRO A 361 17.10 0.34 -13.93
N TRP A 362 16.32 1.33 -13.51
CA TRP A 362 16.04 1.60 -12.09
C TRP A 362 15.20 0.52 -11.44
N LEU A 363 14.16 0.06 -12.13
CA LEU A 363 13.32 -1.02 -11.63
C LEU A 363 14.15 -2.31 -11.45
N THR A 364 15.00 -2.64 -12.42
CA THR A 364 15.90 -3.80 -12.36
C THR A 364 16.86 -3.69 -11.18
N TYR A 365 17.46 -2.50 -10.99
CA TYR A 365 18.32 -2.25 -9.84
C TYR A 365 17.57 -2.48 -8.50
N ALA A 366 16.35 -1.96 -8.37
CA ALA A 366 15.55 -2.11 -7.17
C ALA A 366 15.21 -3.56 -6.83
N ILE A 367 14.89 -4.38 -7.83
CA ILE A 367 14.40 -5.75 -7.63
C ILE A 367 15.50 -6.81 -7.62
N CYS A 368 16.64 -6.56 -8.25
CA CYS A 368 17.71 -7.56 -8.44
C CYS A 368 19.03 -7.20 -7.74
N CYS A 369 19.34 -5.92 -7.55
CA CYS A 369 20.69 -5.49 -7.13
C CYS A 369 20.75 -5.03 -5.67
N GLY A 370 19.61 -4.69 -5.08
CA GLY A 370 19.48 -4.24 -3.68
C GLY A 370 19.55 -5.37 -2.65
N THR A 371 19.44 -4.98 -1.38
CA THR A 371 19.34 -5.89 -0.22
C THR A 371 17.89 -6.34 0.04
N SER A 372 16.90 -5.61 -0.49
CA SER A 372 15.49 -5.89 -0.28
C SER A 372 15.02 -7.15 -1.02
N ALA A 373 14.02 -7.81 -0.45
CA ALA A 373 13.34 -8.94 -1.07
C ALA A 373 11.92 -8.53 -1.44
N ILE A 374 11.65 -8.38 -2.74
CA ILE A 374 10.33 -7.96 -3.24
C ILE A 374 9.60 -9.21 -3.76
N PRO A 375 8.74 -9.85 -2.96
CA PRO A 375 8.04 -11.06 -3.37
C PRO A 375 6.93 -10.80 -4.40
N SER A 376 6.34 -9.59 -4.41
CA SER A 376 5.23 -9.23 -5.29
C SER A 376 5.56 -7.96 -6.10
N LEU A 377 5.48 -8.07 -7.42
CA LEU A 377 5.70 -6.97 -8.35
C LEU A 377 4.54 -6.85 -9.33
N THR A 378 4.01 -5.65 -9.48
CA THR A 378 2.94 -5.32 -10.42
C THR A 378 3.40 -4.19 -11.34
N ILE A 379 3.40 -4.41 -12.66
CA ILE A 379 3.83 -3.43 -13.64
C ILE A 379 2.71 -3.15 -14.64
N TYR A 380 2.30 -1.89 -14.72
CA TYR A 380 1.29 -1.40 -15.66
C TYR A 380 1.93 -0.56 -16.77
N GLY A 381 1.29 -0.55 -17.95
CA GLY A 381 1.69 0.36 -19.02
C GLY A 381 3.08 0.07 -19.59
N VAL A 382 3.46 -1.21 -19.68
CA VAL A 382 4.79 -1.63 -20.12
C VAL A 382 4.99 -1.35 -21.61
N THR A 383 6.06 -0.62 -21.92
CA THR A 383 6.69 -0.61 -23.24
C THR A 383 7.94 -1.47 -23.19
N LEU A 384 8.04 -2.44 -24.10
CA LEU A 384 9.17 -3.36 -24.14
C LEU A 384 9.76 -3.42 -25.56
N MET A 385 11.02 -2.97 -25.66
CA MET A 385 11.86 -2.96 -26.85
C MET A 385 13.16 -3.74 -26.61
N LYS A 386 13.86 -4.11 -27.68
CA LYS A 386 15.16 -4.80 -27.57
C LYS A 386 16.22 -4.00 -26.79
N SER A 387 16.18 -2.67 -26.90
CA SER A 387 17.06 -1.79 -26.12
C SER A 387 16.84 -1.94 -24.61
N ASP A 388 15.59 -2.18 -24.19
CA ASP A 388 15.24 -2.31 -22.78
C ASP A 388 15.82 -3.60 -22.20
N ILE A 389 15.70 -4.73 -22.93
CA ILE A 389 16.32 -6.01 -22.54
C ILE A 389 17.84 -5.88 -22.41
N THR A 390 18.47 -5.14 -23.34
CA THR A 390 19.91 -4.89 -23.29
C THR A 390 20.28 -4.07 -22.04
N ALA A 391 19.53 -3.01 -21.75
CA ALA A 391 19.75 -2.18 -20.58
C ALA A 391 19.55 -2.96 -19.26
N ILE A 392 18.53 -3.82 -19.19
CA ILE A 392 18.30 -4.72 -18.04
C ILE A 392 19.49 -5.64 -17.84
N ALA A 393 19.96 -6.30 -18.90
CA ALA A 393 21.12 -7.19 -18.83
C ALA A 393 22.39 -6.46 -18.38
N ASP A 394 22.61 -5.23 -18.86
CA ASP A 394 23.75 -4.41 -18.44
C ASP A 394 23.66 -3.99 -16.96
N VAL A 395 22.46 -3.68 -16.45
CA VAL A 395 22.25 -3.42 -15.02
C VAL A 395 22.51 -4.67 -14.19
N LEU A 396 22.02 -5.84 -14.60
CA LEU A 396 22.27 -7.09 -13.88
C LEU A 396 23.76 -7.43 -13.83
N LYS A 397 24.49 -7.14 -14.91
CA LYS A 397 25.93 -7.36 -14.99
C LYS A 397 26.73 -6.41 -14.11
N THR A 398 26.37 -5.13 -14.11
CA THR A 398 27.12 -4.08 -13.40
C THR A 398 26.57 -3.78 -12.01
N CYS A 399 25.42 -4.33 -11.65
CA CYS A 399 24.64 -3.96 -10.46
C CYS A 399 24.54 -2.43 -10.28
N TYR A 400 24.35 -1.68 -11.38
CA TYR A 400 24.29 -0.22 -11.37
C TYR A 400 23.24 0.28 -12.36
N PRO A 401 22.36 1.23 -11.99
CA PRO A 401 21.18 1.59 -12.77
C PRO A 401 21.47 2.41 -14.05
N LYS A 402 22.68 2.95 -14.20
CA LYS A 402 23.13 3.67 -15.41
C LYS A 402 24.45 3.09 -15.93
N PRO A 403 24.44 1.91 -16.55
CA PRO A 403 25.66 1.25 -17.01
C PRO A 403 26.33 2.08 -18.14
N SER A 404 27.65 2.21 -18.06
CA SER A 404 28.50 2.79 -19.10
C SER A 404 28.62 1.84 -20.29
N SER A 405 28.76 2.43 -21.50
CA SER A 405 29.08 1.67 -22.71
C SER A 405 30.50 1.11 -22.72
N THR A 406 31.37 1.59 -21.82
CA THR A 406 32.77 1.16 -21.65
C THR A 406 32.85 -0.02 -20.68
N ARG A 407 33.31 -1.18 -21.16
CA ARG A 407 33.25 -2.48 -20.45
C ARG A 407 34.41 -2.71 -19.47
N HIS A 408 34.89 -1.71 -18.74
CA HIS A 408 35.96 -1.92 -17.76
C HIS A 408 35.35 -2.25 -16.39
N SER A 409 35.50 -3.49 -15.92
CA SER A 409 34.97 -3.97 -14.62
C SER A 409 35.52 -3.20 -13.42
N SER A 410 36.68 -2.57 -13.56
CA SER A 410 37.30 -1.70 -12.53
C SER A 410 36.56 -0.39 -12.30
N GLU A 411 35.59 -0.03 -13.17
CA GLU A 411 34.79 1.19 -13.05
C GLU A 411 33.68 1.10 -11.99
N TYR A 412 33.36 -0.08 -11.47
CA TYR A 412 32.24 -0.26 -10.53
C TYR A 412 32.69 -0.82 -9.19
N GLY A 413 31.94 -0.51 -8.14
CA GLY A 413 32.23 -0.99 -6.80
C GLY A 413 31.26 -0.47 -5.75
N PHE A 414 31.71 -0.45 -4.51
CA PHE A 414 31.05 0.21 -3.40
C PHE A 414 31.95 1.28 -2.82
N VAL A 415 31.31 2.33 -2.30
CA VAL A 415 31.97 3.34 -1.48
C VAL A 415 31.20 3.51 -0.19
N THR A 416 31.92 3.63 0.92
CA THR A 416 31.34 4.00 2.22
C THR A 416 31.65 5.46 2.46
N LEU A 417 30.62 6.30 2.31
CA LEU A 417 30.68 7.75 2.54
C LEU A 417 30.42 8.03 4.02
N GLN A 418 31.27 8.84 4.63
CA GLN A 418 31.14 9.24 6.02
C GLN A 418 30.04 10.29 6.22
N GLU A 419 29.52 10.39 7.43
CA GLU A 419 28.65 11.49 7.85
C GLU A 419 29.29 12.86 7.55
N GLY A 420 28.47 13.84 7.14
CA GLY A 420 28.93 15.16 6.72
C GLY A 420 29.45 15.23 5.27
N THR A 421 29.48 14.12 4.53
CA THR A 421 29.90 14.14 3.11
C THR A 421 28.88 14.88 2.24
N GLU A 422 29.36 15.79 1.40
CA GLU A 422 28.57 16.49 0.40
C GLU A 422 28.34 15.64 -0.86
N VAL A 423 27.09 15.55 -1.31
CA VAL A 423 26.70 14.87 -2.54
C VAL A 423 25.74 15.70 -3.38
N TRP A 424 25.84 15.60 -4.70
CA TRP A 424 25.05 16.40 -5.65
C TRP A 424 24.18 15.49 -6.54
N PRO A 425 22.85 15.57 -6.48
CA PRO A 425 21.97 14.80 -7.38
C PRO A 425 22.26 15.09 -8.85
N ILE A 426 22.60 14.06 -9.64
CA ILE A 426 23.01 14.26 -11.05
C ILE A 426 21.85 14.73 -11.91
N ALA A 427 20.62 14.31 -11.57
CA ALA A 427 19.43 14.62 -12.35
C ALA A 427 19.02 16.11 -12.30
N LEU A 428 19.64 16.90 -11.43
CA LEU A 428 19.27 18.29 -11.20
C LEU A 428 20.37 19.31 -11.50
N ILE A 429 21.60 18.88 -11.81
CA ILE A 429 22.78 19.78 -11.90
C ILE A 429 22.54 20.92 -12.89
N GLU A 430 22.11 22.06 -12.38
CA GLU A 430 22.37 23.40 -12.92
C GLU A 430 23.56 24.00 -12.14
N ASP A 431 24.31 24.93 -12.74
CA ASP A 431 25.65 25.39 -12.28
C ASP A 431 25.70 26.04 -10.87
N ASN A 432 24.64 25.98 -10.05
CA ASN A 432 24.55 26.69 -8.76
C ASN A 432 23.82 25.92 -7.62
N ASP A 433 23.66 24.60 -7.72
CA ASP A 433 22.90 23.82 -6.74
C ASP A 433 23.66 23.56 -5.42
N SER A 434 22.94 23.67 -4.29
CA SER A 434 23.47 23.36 -2.95
C SER A 434 23.72 21.85 -2.79
N PRO A 435 24.79 21.42 -2.11
CA PRO A 435 25.01 20.00 -1.84
C PRO A 435 23.95 19.44 -0.87
N LEU A 436 23.67 18.15 -0.99
CA LEU A 436 23.06 17.36 0.09
C LEU A 436 24.16 16.94 1.05
N ILE A 437 23.93 17.07 2.35
CA ILE A 437 24.87 16.63 3.38
C ILE A 437 24.36 15.30 3.94
N LEU A 438 25.22 14.28 3.95
CA LEU A 438 24.90 13.00 4.57
C LEU A 438 24.76 13.17 6.09
N SER A 439 23.63 12.73 6.63
CA SER A 439 23.35 12.76 8.07
C SER A 439 23.80 11.49 8.80
N SER A 440 24.30 10.49 8.06
CA SER A 440 24.93 9.29 8.61
C SER A 440 25.82 8.61 7.58
N GLU A 441 26.66 7.68 8.03
CA GLU A 441 27.45 6.84 7.13
C GLU A 441 26.54 6.03 6.17
N CYS A 442 26.81 6.13 4.86
CA CYS A 442 26.15 5.35 3.80
C CYS A 442 27.18 4.52 3.05
N ARG A 443 26.97 3.20 3.03
CA ARG A 443 27.61 2.33 2.04
C ARG A 443 26.71 2.31 0.80
N CYS A 444 27.23 2.84 -0.30
CA CYS A 444 26.45 3.06 -1.50
C CYS A 444 27.15 2.41 -2.72
N ARG A 445 26.36 1.93 -3.69
CA ARG A 445 26.91 1.41 -4.96
C ARG A 445 27.50 2.56 -5.77
N ALA A 446 28.67 2.37 -6.37
CA ALA A 446 29.42 3.44 -7.03
C ALA A 446 29.91 3.07 -8.42
N ARG A 447 30.00 4.10 -9.27
CA ARG A 447 30.72 4.11 -10.54
C ARG A 447 31.86 5.14 -10.46
N PHE A 448 33.09 4.68 -10.67
CA PHE A 448 34.32 5.47 -10.63
C PHE A 448 34.69 5.93 -12.04
N ASN A 449 34.93 7.23 -12.20
CA ASN A 449 35.27 7.83 -13.49
C ASN A 449 36.77 8.18 -13.62
N GLY A 450 37.63 7.56 -12.81
CA GLY A 450 39.09 7.74 -12.86
C GLY A 450 39.60 9.05 -12.23
N GLY A 451 38.75 9.83 -11.53
CA GLY A 451 39.14 11.00 -10.75
C GLY A 451 38.77 10.90 -9.26
N ASN A 452 38.90 12.01 -8.52
CA ASN A 452 38.52 12.11 -7.09
C ASN A 452 37.00 12.25 -6.88
N CYS A 453 36.19 11.75 -7.80
CA CYS A 453 34.74 11.77 -7.72
C CYS A 453 34.17 10.41 -8.11
N ALA A 454 33.05 10.05 -7.50
CA ALA A 454 32.27 8.88 -7.91
C ALA A 454 30.82 9.29 -8.13
N GLU A 455 30.15 8.57 -9.02
CA GLU A 455 28.70 8.58 -9.10
C GLU A 455 28.18 7.46 -8.21
N VAL A 456 27.38 7.80 -7.22
CA VAL A 456 26.93 6.91 -6.15
C VAL A 456 25.41 6.83 -6.14
N VAL A 457 24.86 5.65 -5.91
CA VAL A 457 23.42 5.46 -5.73
C VAL A 457 23.08 5.72 -4.27
N ILE A 458 22.49 6.87 -3.96
CA ILE A 458 22.03 7.21 -2.61
C ILE A 458 20.56 6.80 -2.48
N PRO A 459 20.20 5.90 -1.54
CA PRO A 459 18.82 5.46 -1.37
C PRO A 459 17.87 6.64 -1.07
N GLY A 460 16.81 6.76 -1.85
CA GLY A 460 15.85 7.86 -1.77
C GLY A 460 16.21 9.08 -2.62
N TYR A 461 17.43 9.17 -3.15
CA TYR A 461 17.89 10.34 -3.92
C TYR A 461 18.37 9.98 -5.34
N GLY A 462 18.49 8.68 -5.66
CA GLY A 462 18.94 8.22 -6.96
C GLY A 462 20.45 8.32 -7.13
N VAL A 463 20.94 8.67 -8.33
CA VAL A 463 22.39 8.84 -8.55
C VAL A 463 22.82 10.25 -8.17
N CYS A 464 23.77 10.33 -7.24
CA CYS A 464 24.44 11.55 -6.83
C CYS A 464 25.94 11.49 -7.21
N LYS A 465 26.55 12.65 -7.44
CA LYS A 465 28.00 12.80 -7.52
C LYS A 465 28.53 13.04 -6.11
N ALA A 466 29.59 12.33 -5.72
CA ALA A 466 30.26 12.48 -4.42
C ALA A 466 31.75 12.78 -4.61
N SER A 467 32.32 13.63 -3.76
CA SER A 467 33.76 13.90 -3.75
C SER A 467 34.48 12.90 -2.84
N LEU A 468 35.47 12.19 -3.38
CA LEU A 468 36.25 11.16 -2.69
C LEU A 468 37.54 11.73 -2.06
N ARG A 469 37.44 12.83 -1.29
CA ARG A 469 38.62 13.42 -0.64
C ARG A 469 39.25 12.43 0.36
N GLU A 470 40.56 12.51 0.54
CA GLU A 470 41.31 11.61 1.44
C GLU A 470 40.70 11.59 2.84
N GLY A 471 40.38 10.39 3.35
CA GLY A 471 39.84 10.16 4.69
C GLY A 471 38.31 10.17 4.82
N LEU A 472 37.54 10.57 3.80
CA LEU A 472 36.07 10.64 3.85
C LEU A 472 35.35 9.46 3.19
N ALA A 473 36.08 8.58 2.51
CA ALA A 473 35.51 7.48 1.75
C ALA A 473 36.37 6.21 1.81
N GLN A 474 35.74 5.05 2.07
CA GLN A 474 36.36 3.74 1.88
C GLN A 474 35.88 3.15 0.56
N VAL A 475 36.80 2.88 -0.36
CA VAL A 475 36.50 2.39 -1.71
C VAL A 475 36.81 0.90 -1.82
N SER A 476 35.86 0.14 -2.37
CA SER A 476 36.04 -1.26 -2.75
C SER A 476 35.58 -1.46 -4.19
N CYS A 477 36.51 -1.68 -5.12
CA CYS A 477 36.18 -1.98 -6.51
C CYS A 477 35.75 -3.45 -6.68
N ASP A 478 34.91 -3.70 -7.67
CA ASP A 478 34.58 -5.06 -8.07
C ASP A 478 35.81 -5.77 -8.64
N SER A 479 35.96 -7.06 -8.35
CA SER A 479 37.02 -7.87 -8.93
C SER A 479 36.78 -8.07 -10.43
N GLU A 480 37.82 -8.06 -11.27
CA GLU A 480 37.69 -8.32 -12.72
C GLU A 480 37.04 -9.68 -13.06
N ARG A 481 37.06 -10.62 -12.11
CA ARG A 481 36.40 -11.92 -12.19
C ARG A 481 34.94 -11.87 -11.70
N VAL A 482 34.16 -10.87 -12.07
CA VAL A 482 32.70 -10.95 -11.94
C VAL A 482 32.20 -11.94 -12.98
N HIS A 483 32.33 -13.24 -12.69
CA HIS A 483 31.43 -14.22 -13.25
C HIS A 483 30.02 -13.73 -12.98
N TYR A 484 29.14 -13.84 -13.98
CA TYR A 484 27.69 -13.68 -13.82
C TYR A 484 27.34 -14.17 -12.42
N ARG A 485 26.91 -13.27 -11.52
CA ARG A 485 26.49 -13.72 -10.20
C ARG A 485 25.25 -14.57 -10.45
N GLU A 486 25.45 -15.86 -10.64
CA GLU A 486 24.40 -16.89 -10.71
C GLU A 486 23.50 -16.82 -9.45
N ASN A 487 23.96 -16.11 -8.41
CA ASN A 487 23.25 -15.83 -7.17
C ASN A 487 22.58 -14.44 -7.06
N LEU A 488 22.50 -13.62 -8.12
CA LEU A 488 21.54 -12.50 -8.19
C LEU A 488 20.14 -13.06 -8.47
N MET A 489 19.71 -14.01 -7.64
CA MET A 489 18.41 -14.64 -7.72
C MET A 489 17.38 -13.60 -7.33
N CYS A 490 16.77 -12.96 -8.33
CA CYS A 490 15.63 -12.10 -8.12
C CYS A 490 14.58 -12.86 -7.30
N ARG A 491 14.14 -12.27 -6.18
CA ARG A 491 13.30 -12.94 -5.17
C ARG A 491 11.81 -12.78 -5.44
N ILE A 492 11.45 -12.33 -6.65
CA ILE A 492 10.07 -12.16 -7.07
C ILE A 492 9.41 -13.53 -7.14
N ARG A 493 8.27 -13.67 -6.46
CA ARG A 493 7.43 -14.87 -6.46
C ARG A 493 6.14 -14.66 -7.24
N SER A 494 5.64 -13.43 -7.30
CA SER A 494 4.44 -13.05 -8.03
C SER A 494 4.73 -11.84 -8.91
N LEU A 495 4.40 -11.96 -10.20
CA LEU A 495 4.57 -10.90 -11.18
C LEU A 495 3.27 -10.68 -11.95
N TYR A 496 2.84 -9.43 -12.02
CA TYR A 496 1.79 -8.98 -12.91
C TYR A 496 2.38 -8.01 -13.95
N LEU A 497 2.19 -8.26 -15.24
CA LEU A 497 2.62 -7.39 -16.34
C LEU A 497 1.43 -7.02 -17.24
N CYS A 498 1.21 -5.73 -17.44
CA CYS A 498 0.28 -5.21 -18.43
C CYS A 498 1.04 -4.46 -19.55
N LEU A 499 1.12 -5.09 -20.72
CA LEU A 499 1.84 -4.60 -21.89
C LEU A 499 0.97 -3.65 -22.71
N VAL A 500 1.47 -2.46 -23.04
CA VAL A 500 0.79 -1.49 -23.93
C VAL A 500 1.50 -1.32 -25.26
N LYS A 501 2.81 -1.59 -25.31
CA LYS A 501 3.59 -1.59 -26.55
C LYS A 501 4.66 -2.69 -26.48
N LEU A 502 4.70 -3.53 -27.51
CA LEU A 502 5.60 -4.67 -27.59
C LEU A 502 6.18 -4.76 -28.99
N GLU A 503 7.51 -4.81 -29.10
CA GLU A 503 8.19 -5.03 -30.38
C GLU A 503 8.06 -6.47 -30.86
N SER A 504 8.26 -7.44 -29.95
CA SER A 504 8.10 -8.88 -30.21
C SER A 504 7.80 -9.63 -28.91
N VAL A 505 7.04 -10.74 -29.00
CA VAL A 505 6.69 -11.58 -27.83
C VAL A 505 7.91 -12.26 -27.22
N SER A 506 8.91 -12.60 -28.05
CA SER A 506 10.19 -13.14 -27.57
C SER A 506 10.82 -12.28 -26.47
N LEU A 507 10.67 -10.96 -26.53
CA LEU A 507 11.19 -10.05 -25.51
C LEU A 507 10.54 -10.24 -24.13
N VAL A 508 9.28 -10.70 -24.08
CA VAL A 508 8.61 -11.01 -22.80
C VAL A 508 9.30 -12.21 -22.16
N VAL A 509 9.62 -13.23 -22.95
CA VAL A 509 10.34 -14.42 -22.48
C VAL A 509 11.77 -14.06 -22.05
N ASP A 510 12.46 -13.25 -22.85
CA ASP A 510 13.81 -12.75 -22.53
C ASP A 510 13.82 -11.96 -21.21
N LEU A 511 12.82 -11.09 -21.00
CA LEU A 511 12.65 -10.36 -19.76
C LEU A 511 12.48 -11.32 -18.58
N LEU A 512 11.56 -12.28 -18.69
CA LEU A 512 11.29 -13.24 -17.61
C LEU A 512 12.52 -14.09 -17.29
N ALA A 513 13.28 -14.52 -18.30
CA ALA A 513 14.52 -15.25 -18.11
C ALA A 513 15.57 -14.43 -17.33
N LEU A 514 15.59 -13.11 -17.51
CA LEU A 514 16.52 -12.21 -16.81
C LEU A 514 16.13 -11.92 -15.36
N ILE A 515 14.83 -11.75 -15.06
CA ILE A 515 14.37 -11.22 -13.76
C ILE A 515 13.49 -12.19 -12.94
N CYS A 516 13.16 -13.39 -13.43
CA CYS A 516 12.09 -14.21 -12.84
C CYS A 516 12.46 -15.69 -12.56
N GLY A 517 13.73 -16.00 -12.29
CA GLY A 517 14.18 -17.38 -12.06
C GLY A 517 13.45 -18.18 -10.96
N ASN A 518 12.85 -17.51 -9.96
CA ASN A 518 12.10 -18.14 -8.86
C ASN A 518 10.59 -17.83 -8.85
N LEU A 519 10.05 -17.38 -9.98
CA LEU A 519 8.66 -16.96 -10.09
C LEU A 519 7.69 -18.14 -9.89
N ARG A 520 6.65 -17.93 -9.07
CA ARG A 520 5.60 -18.92 -8.77
C ARG A 520 4.25 -18.56 -9.38
N SER A 521 3.99 -17.27 -9.56
CA SER A 521 2.74 -16.76 -10.12
C SER A 521 3.03 -15.68 -11.16
N LEU A 522 2.46 -15.82 -12.35
CA LEU A 522 2.62 -14.89 -13.45
C LEU A 522 1.24 -14.51 -14.00
N GLN A 523 0.99 -13.22 -14.10
CA GLN A 523 -0.16 -12.66 -14.82
C GLN A 523 0.31 -11.75 -15.95
N LEU A 524 -0.07 -12.07 -17.18
CA LEU A 524 0.25 -11.30 -18.39
C LEU A 524 -1.02 -10.76 -19.04
N ILE A 525 -1.06 -9.46 -19.28
CA ILE A 525 -2.14 -8.81 -20.04
C ILE A 525 -1.55 -8.09 -21.25
N ASN A 526 -2.06 -8.42 -22.44
CA ASN A 526 -1.68 -7.77 -23.68
C ASN A 526 -2.72 -6.71 -24.10
N ASN A 527 -2.38 -5.44 -23.90
CA ASN A 527 -3.17 -4.29 -24.32
C ASN A 527 -2.56 -3.54 -25.52
N THR A 528 -1.72 -4.21 -26.33
CA THR A 528 -1.13 -3.62 -27.55
C THR A 528 -2.13 -3.43 -28.69
N GLY A 529 -3.33 -4.01 -28.58
CA GLY A 529 -4.34 -4.04 -29.63
C GLY A 529 -4.11 -5.09 -30.72
N LYS A 530 -2.99 -5.83 -30.67
CA LYS A 530 -2.70 -6.97 -31.54
C LYS A 530 -2.57 -8.23 -30.69
N TYR A 531 -3.08 -9.35 -31.20
CA TYR A 531 -2.79 -10.65 -30.58
C TYR A 531 -1.34 -11.02 -30.79
N ALA A 532 -0.77 -11.60 -29.75
CA ALA A 532 0.62 -12.01 -29.69
C ALA A 532 0.63 -13.46 -29.24
N THR A 533 1.43 -14.28 -29.92
CA THR A 533 1.52 -15.71 -29.65
C THR A 533 2.61 -15.97 -28.62
N LEU A 534 2.22 -16.54 -27.48
CA LEU A 534 3.08 -16.94 -26.39
C LEU A 534 3.33 -18.45 -26.46
N ASP A 535 4.59 -18.83 -26.51
CA ASP A 535 5.01 -20.23 -26.51
C ASP A 535 5.23 -20.73 -25.08
N LEU A 536 4.47 -21.75 -24.66
CA LEU A 536 4.59 -22.34 -23.33
C LEU A 536 5.92 -23.06 -23.14
N THR A 537 6.51 -23.64 -24.20
CA THR A 537 7.82 -24.29 -24.11
C THR A 537 8.88 -23.26 -23.72
N ALA A 538 8.94 -22.14 -24.44
CA ALA A 538 9.86 -21.05 -24.14
C ALA A 538 9.62 -20.44 -22.74
N LEU A 539 8.36 -20.34 -22.30
CA LEU A 539 8.01 -19.85 -20.98
C LEU A 539 8.44 -20.80 -19.85
N SER A 540 8.31 -22.12 -20.06
CA SER A 540 8.76 -23.13 -19.09
C SER A 540 10.27 -23.08 -18.87
N ALA A 541 11.05 -22.83 -19.93
CA ALA A 541 12.49 -22.63 -19.83
C ALA A 541 12.86 -21.33 -19.10
N ALA A 542 12.13 -20.24 -19.36
CA ALA A 542 12.37 -18.95 -18.70
C ALA A 542 11.92 -18.91 -17.23
N CYS A 543 10.88 -19.67 -16.87
CA CYS A 543 10.27 -19.70 -15.54
C CYS A 543 9.98 -21.14 -15.10
N PRO A 544 11.01 -21.96 -14.81
CA PRO A 544 10.85 -23.38 -14.51
C PRO A 544 10.11 -23.64 -13.19
N GLY A 545 10.08 -22.67 -12.27
CA GLY A 545 9.36 -22.78 -11.00
C GLY A 545 7.89 -22.35 -11.03
N LEU A 546 7.34 -21.97 -12.19
CA LEU A 546 6.02 -21.35 -12.27
C LEU A 546 4.90 -22.33 -11.93
N GLU A 547 4.06 -21.97 -10.95
CA GLU A 547 2.93 -22.80 -10.51
C GLU A 547 1.59 -22.25 -11.01
N GLN A 548 1.51 -20.96 -11.31
CA GLN A 548 0.28 -20.29 -11.73
C GLN A 548 0.57 -19.38 -12.92
N LEU A 549 -0.16 -19.59 -14.01
CA LEU A 549 -0.10 -18.75 -15.20
C LEU A 549 -1.49 -18.22 -15.52
N ARG A 550 -1.60 -16.90 -15.61
CA ARG A 550 -2.78 -16.22 -16.13
C ARG A 550 -2.40 -15.34 -17.32
N THR A 551 -3.03 -15.55 -18.46
CA THR A 551 -2.85 -14.72 -19.64
C THR A 551 -4.17 -14.08 -20.06
N THR A 552 -4.09 -12.89 -20.65
CA THR A 552 -5.24 -12.19 -21.20
C THR A 552 -4.84 -11.55 -22.53
N ARG A 553 -5.59 -11.85 -23.61
CA ARG A 553 -5.30 -11.41 -24.99
C ARG A 553 -3.97 -11.92 -25.56
N PHE A 554 -3.59 -13.14 -25.18
CA PHE A 554 -2.51 -13.89 -25.82
C PHE A 554 -3.08 -15.10 -26.55
N ASP A 555 -2.52 -15.38 -27.72
CA ASP A 555 -2.66 -16.69 -28.33
C ASP A 555 -1.60 -17.61 -27.73
N ILE A 556 -1.93 -18.89 -27.57
CA ILE A 556 -1.04 -19.86 -26.96
C ILE A 556 -0.62 -20.88 -28.02
N THR A 557 0.69 -21.16 -28.06
CA THR A 557 1.25 -22.28 -28.80
C THR A 557 2.12 -23.13 -27.89
N VAL A 558 2.27 -24.38 -28.25
CA VAL A 558 3.31 -25.25 -27.71
C VAL A 558 4.19 -25.69 -28.88
N SER A 559 5.47 -25.33 -28.84
CA SER A 559 6.47 -25.84 -29.78
C SER A 559 6.98 -27.23 -29.36
N ASP A 560 8.10 -27.69 -29.94
CA ASP A 560 8.66 -29.02 -29.66
C ASP A 560 8.91 -29.26 -28.16
N HIS A 561 8.79 -30.52 -27.73
CA HIS A 561 8.93 -30.90 -26.32
C HIS A 561 10.37 -30.69 -25.83
N ASP A 562 10.52 -29.84 -24.80
CA ASP A 562 11.77 -29.60 -24.08
C ASP A 562 11.69 -30.22 -22.67
N GLU A 563 12.84 -30.60 -22.08
CA GLU A 563 12.94 -31.13 -20.71
C GLU A 563 12.33 -30.16 -19.69
N ALA A 564 12.47 -28.85 -19.91
CA ALA A 564 11.89 -27.82 -19.06
C ALA A 564 10.36 -27.88 -19.00
N LEU A 565 9.70 -28.24 -20.11
CA LEU A 565 8.26 -28.40 -20.18
C LEU A 565 7.80 -29.70 -19.49
N GLN A 566 8.61 -30.75 -19.55
CA GLN A 566 8.31 -32.04 -18.90
C GLN A 566 8.25 -31.91 -17.38
N GLU A 567 9.16 -31.15 -16.78
CA GLU A 567 9.27 -30.99 -15.32
C GLU A 567 8.48 -29.79 -14.77
N TRP A 568 7.74 -29.07 -15.62
CA TRP A 568 7.12 -27.80 -15.26
C TRP A 568 6.01 -27.98 -14.20
N PRO A 569 6.12 -27.34 -13.01
CA PRO A 569 5.23 -27.57 -11.86
C PRO A 569 3.91 -26.77 -11.94
N LEU A 570 3.38 -26.55 -13.15
CA LEU A 570 2.21 -25.70 -13.36
C LEU A 570 0.96 -26.37 -12.77
N LYS A 571 0.33 -25.69 -11.80
CA LYS A 571 -0.87 -26.15 -11.10
C LYS A 571 -2.14 -25.42 -11.52
N ARG A 572 -2.02 -24.18 -12.00
CA ARG A 572 -3.18 -23.39 -12.46
C ARG A 572 -2.88 -22.68 -13.75
N LEU A 573 -3.78 -22.82 -14.72
CA LEU A 573 -3.70 -22.17 -16.02
C LEU A 573 -5.00 -21.43 -16.32
N SER A 574 -4.93 -20.12 -16.48
CA SER A 574 -6.07 -19.29 -16.87
C SER A 574 -5.74 -18.52 -18.14
N ILE A 575 -6.50 -18.76 -19.20
CA ILE A 575 -6.32 -18.11 -20.50
C ILE A 575 -7.61 -17.37 -20.84
N CYS A 576 -7.55 -16.04 -20.88
CA CYS A 576 -8.70 -15.18 -21.15
C CYS A 576 -8.55 -14.40 -22.46
N GLU A 577 -9.67 -14.18 -23.14
CA GLU A 577 -9.77 -13.44 -24.41
C GLU A 577 -8.75 -13.93 -25.47
N THR A 578 -8.51 -15.23 -25.56
CA THR A 578 -7.63 -15.82 -26.60
C THR A 578 -8.37 -15.99 -27.92
N THR A 579 -7.63 -16.11 -29.04
CA THR A 579 -8.19 -16.45 -30.36
C THR A 579 -7.65 -17.75 -30.94
N LYS A 580 -6.51 -18.25 -30.43
CA LYS A 580 -5.86 -19.46 -30.93
C LYS A 580 -5.16 -20.23 -29.80
N LEU A 581 -5.35 -21.55 -29.78
CA LEU A 581 -4.78 -22.48 -28.80
C LEU A 581 -4.15 -23.68 -29.51
N ALA A 582 -2.95 -23.53 -30.09
CA ALA A 582 -2.36 -24.62 -30.85
C ALA A 582 -1.47 -25.53 -29.99
N GLY A 583 -1.68 -26.85 -30.06
CA GLY A 583 -0.80 -27.85 -29.42
C GLY A 583 -1.00 -28.04 -27.92
N ILE A 584 -1.89 -27.26 -27.30
CA ILE A 584 -2.15 -27.35 -25.84
C ILE A 584 -2.84 -28.66 -25.46
N VAL A 585 -3.76 -29.15 -26.30
CA VAL A 585 -4.45 -30.44 -26.10
C VAL A 585 -3.45 -31.60 -26.15
N ALA A 586 -2.50 -31.54 -27.08
CA ALA A 586 -1.45 -32.56 -27.18
C ALA A 586 -0.56 -32.60 -25.91
N CYS A 587 -0.33 -31.45 -25.26
CA CYS A 587 0.35 -31.42 -23.97
C CYS A 587 -0.45 -32.12 -22.88
N PHE A 588 -1.74 -31.81 -22.72
CA PHE A 588 -2.57 -32.44 -21.68
C PHE A 588 -2.78 -33.94 -21.89
N ARG A 589 -2.66 -34.44 -23.12
CA ARG A 589 -2.68 -35.88 -23.41
C ARG A 589 -1.36 -36.60 -23.12
N ASN A 590 -0.25 -35.87 -22.97
CA ASN A 590 1.07 -36.47 -22.80
C ASN A 590 1.34 -36.79 -21.32
N PRO A 591 1.34 -38.07 -20.90
CA PRO A 591 1.55 -38.44 -19.50
C PRO A 591 3.01 -38.22 -19.04
N ALA A 592 3.93 -37.98 -19.97
CA ALA A 592 5.31 -37.65 -19.62
C ALA A 592 5.48 -36.21 -19.12
N LEU A 593 4.47 -35.34 -19.32
CA LEU A 593 4.48 -33.98 -18.78
C LEU A 593 3.93 -33.97 -17.36
N ARG A 594 4.68 -33.39 -16.43
CA ARG A 594 4.27 -33.25 -15.02
C ARG A 594 2.96 -32.47 -14.86
N MET A 595 2.75 -31.44 -15.68
CA MET A 595 1.52 -30.65 -15.69
C MET A 595 0.26 -31.51 -15.97
N THR A 596 0.37 -32.61 -16.72
CA THR A 596 -0.76 -33.51 -16.98
C THR A 596 -1.27 -34.19 -15.70
N GLY A 597 -0.41 -34.37 -14.69
CA GLY A 597 -0.77 -34.99 -13.41
C GLY A 597 -0.98 -34.02 -12.25
N GLU A 598 -0.45 -32.79 -12.33
CA GLU A 598 -0.45 -31.81 -11.22
C GLU A 598 -1.33 -30.58 -11.46
N LEU A 599 -1.87 -30.39 -12.66
CA LEU A 599 -2.73 -29.26 -12.99
C LEU A 599 -4.09 -29.41 -12.27
N LEU A 600 -4.39 -28.47 -11.38
CA LEU A 600 -5.56 -28.48 -10.50
C LEU A 600 -6.72 -27.64 -11.03
N ASP A 601 -6.45 -26.66 -11.89
CA ASP A 601 -7.43 -25.67 -12.35
C ASP A 601 -7.07 -25.18 -13.75
N ILE A 602 -8.01 -25.28 -14.68
CA ILE A 602 -7.90 -24.76 -16.04
C ILE A 602 -9.12 -23.87 -16.29
N THR A 603 -8.89 -22.58 -16.50
CA THR A 603 -9.95 -21.65 -16.90
C THR A 603 -9.68 -21.15 -18.31
N LEU A 604 -10.59 -21.44 -19.25
CA LEU A 604 -10.55 -20.91 -20.61
C LEU A 604 -11.73 -19.98 -20.84
N ASP A 605 -11.43 -18.72 -21.14
CA ASP A 605 -12.43 -17.74 -21.56
C ASP A 605 -12.08 -17.30 -23.00
N PRO A 606 -12.52 -18.05 -24.01
CA PRO A 606 -12.27 -17.70 -25.41
C PRO A 606 -13.02 -16.41 -25.75
N ARG A 607 -12.40 -15.53 -26.52
CA ARG A 607 -13.13 -14.37 -27.03
C ARG A 607 -14.17 -14.87 -28.05
N LEU A 608 -15.46 -14.76 -27.74
CA LEU A 608 -16.54 -14.95 -28.71
C LEU A 608 -16.23 -14.10 -29.96
N PRO A 609 -16.00 -14.69 -31.14
CA PRO A 609 -15.66 -13.90 -32.29
C PRO A 609 -16.89 -13.73 -33.17
N GLU A 610 -17.14 -12.50 -33.60
CA GLU A 610 -17.85 -12.27 -34.87
C GLU A 610 -17.03 -12.84 -36.07
N ARG A 611 -15.74 -13.23 -35.90
CA ARG A 611 -14.84 -13.70 -36.98
C ARG A 611 -13.63 -14.56 -36.54
N GLY A 612 -13.83 -15.74 -35.94
CA GLY A 612 -12.72 -16.61 -35.53
C GLY A 612 -13.19 -18.05 -35.43
N GLU A 613 -12.65 -18.92 -36.30
CA GLU A 613 -12.90 -20.36 -36.27
C GLU A 613 -12.05 -20.95 -35.14
N PHE A 614 -12.61 -21.06 -33.94
CA PHE A 614 -12.09 -22.03 -32.97
C PHE A 614 -12.39 -23.42 -33.50
N ASP A 615 -11.43 -24.33 -33.37
CA ASP A 615 -11.73 -25.75 -33.52
C ASP A 615 -12.65 -26.15 -32.37
N GLU A 616 -13.94 -26.35 -32.68
CA GLU A 616 -14.94 -26.75 -31.69
C GLU A 616 -14.59 -28.09 -31.02
N GLU A 617 -13.79 -28.96 -31.67
CA GLU A 617 -13.35 -30.22 -31.08
C GLU A 617 -12.28 -30.00 -30.01
N GLU A 618 -11.26 -29.17 -30.28
CA GLU A 618 -10.26 -28.78 -29.27
C GLU A 618 -10.89 -28.07 -28.07
N LEU A 619 -11.86 -27.18 -28.31
CA LEU A 619 -12.53 -26.45 -27.23
C LEU A 619 -13.42 -27.36 -26.37
N LYS A 620 -14.17 -28.28 -26.98
CA LYS A 620 -15.00 -29.26 -26.25
C LYS A 620 -14.12 -30.21 -25.42
N GLU A 621 -12.97 -30.59 -25.94
CA GLU A 621 -12.03 -31.46 -25.24
C GLU A 621 -11.36 -30.76 -24.06
N LEU A 622 -10.92 -29.51 -24.24
CA LEU A 622 -10.37 -28.72 -23.12
C LEU A 622 -11.38 -28.50 -22.00
N VAL A 623 -12.65 -28.28 -22.35
CA VAL A 623 -13.76 -28.18 -21.38
C VAL A 623 -14.04 -29.52 -20.71
N SER A 624 -13.75 -30.66 -21.35
CA SER A 624 -13.91 -31.99 -20.74
C SER A 624 -12.83 -32.33 -19.70
N HIS A 625 -11.69 -31.63 -19.72
CA HIS A 625 -10.65 -31.73 -18.68
C HIS A 625 -10.92 -30.86 -17.45
N ASP A 626 -11.79 -29.85 -17.56
CA ASP A 626 -12.40 -29.21 -16.40
C ASP A 626 -13.32 -30.26 -15.75
N GLU A 627 -13.02 -30.65 -14.50
CA GLU A 627 -13.67 -31.73 -13.71
C GLU A 627 -13.05 -33.15 -13.74
N GLU A 628 -12.15 -33.53 -14.68
CA GLU A 628 -11.62 -34.92 -14.75
C GLU A 628 -10.46 -35.24 -13.78
N PHE A 629 -9.73 -34.24 -13.28
CA PHE A 629 -8.54 -34.43 -12.44
C PHE A 629 -8.83 -34.46 -10.92
N LEU A 630 -9.81 -35.26 -10.51
CA LEU A 630 -10.03 -35.58 -9.10
C LEU A 630 -9.71 -37.06 -8.79
N PRO A 631 -8.47 -37.42 -8.44
CA PRO A 631 -8.28 -38.27 -7.29
C PRO A 631 -8.40 -37.36 -6.06
N VAL A 632 -9.64 -37.09 -5.61
CA VAL A 632 -9.84 -36.56 -4.25
C VAL A 632 -9.21 -37.56 -3.30
N VAL A 633 -7.99 -37.27 -2.84
CA VAL A 633 -7.54 -37.77 -1.54
C VAL A 633 -8.60 -37.25 -0.58
N LYS A 634 -9.48 -38.15 -0.15
CA LYS A 634 -10.49 -37.90 0.87
C LYS A 634 -9.76 -37.64 2.19
N GLU A 635 -9.21 -36.45 2.35
CA GLU A 635 -9.03 -35.91 3.68
C GLU A 635 -10.43 -35.70 4.26
N LYS A 636 -10.69 -36.40 5.36
CA LYS A 636 -11.98 -36.38 6.04
C LYS A 636 -12.23 -34.96 6.53
N PHE A 637 -13.11 -34.23 5.83
CA PHE A 637 -13.69 -33.00 6.35
C PHE A 637 -14.27 -33.25 7.76
N PRO A 638 -13.97 -32.39 8.75
CA PRO A 638 -14.60 -32.45 10.06
C PRO A 638 -16.13 -32.39 9.93
N ILE A 639 -16.80 -33.22 10.71
CA ILE A 639 -18.26 -33.44 10.64
C ILE A 639 -19.03 -32.13 10.87
N GLU A 640 -18.44 -31.14 11.54
CA GLU A 640 -19.06 -29.84 11.79
C GLU A 640 -19.37 -29.05 10.50
N LEU A 641 -18.57 -29.21 9.43
CA LEU A 641 -18.81 -28.55 8.14
C LEU A 641 -19.89 -29.23 7.28
N LYS A 642 -20.10 -30.55 7.47
CA LYS A 642 -21.22 -31.27 6.83
C LYS A 642 -22.57 -30.84 7.38
N ILE A 643 -22.63 -30.50 8.67
CA ILE A 643 -23.86 -30.03 9.32
C ILE A 643 -24.23 -28.63 8.82
N ALA A 644 -23.25 -27.75 8.63
CA ALA A 644 -23.46 -26.41 8.06
C ALA A 644 -24.02 -26.44 6.62
N CYS A 645 -23.54 -27.36 5.78
CA CYS A 645 -24.09 -27.53 4.42
C CYS A 645 -25.48 -28.19 4.39
N SER A 646 -25.80 -29.05 5.37
CA SER A 646 -27.12 -29.71 5.47
C SER A 646 -28.24 -28.80 5.99
N LEU A 647 -27.91 -27.71 6.68
CA LEU A 647 -28.90 -26.72 7.15
C LEU A 647 -29.29 -25.70 6.08
N LEU A 648 -28.45 -25.52 5.05
CA LEU A 648 -28.75 -24.66 3.91
C LEU A 648 -29.68 -25.33 2.88
N SER A 649 -29.93 -26.64 2.96
CA SER A 649 -30.80 -27.40 2.05
C SER A 649 -32.25 -27.59 2.53
N LEU A 650 -32.62 -27.04 3.69
CA LEU A 650 -33.95 -27.26 4.30
C LEU A 650 -34.93 -26.07 4.23
N ILE A 651 -34.58 -24.98 3.53
CA ILE A 651 -35.52 -23.90 3.25
C ILE A 651 -35.48 -23.59 1.76
N GLN A 652 -36.25 -24.34 0.97
CA GLN A 652 -36.94 -23.85 -0.23
C GLN A 652 -37.80 -24.94 -0.88
N SER A 653 -39.09 -24.94 -0.59
CA SER A 653 -40.17 -25.18 -1.58
C SER A 653 -41.53 -24.85 -0.95
N PRO A 654 -42.63 -24.66 -1.71
CA PRO A 654 -42.77 -24.60 -3.17
C PRO A 654 -43.54 -23.35 -3.66
N GLY A 655 -43.21 -22.84 -4.86
CA GLY A 655 -44.12 -21.90 -5.53
C GLY A 655 -43.58 -21.07 -6.71
N LYS A 656 -43.13 -21.73 -7.78
CA LYS A 656 -43.06 -21.23 -9.18
C LYS A 656 -42.14 -20.02 -9.51
N LEU A 657 -40.96 -20.27 -10.09
CA LEU A 657 -40.73 -20.25 -11.55
C LEU A 657 -39.32 -20.76 -11.90
N PHE A 658 -39.19 -21.33 -13.10
CA PHE A 658 -38.11 -22.17 -13.61
C PHE A 658 -36.76 -21.45 -13.87
N ILE A 659 -35.70 -22.24 -13.67
CA ILE A 659 -34.31 -22.08 -14.12
C ILE A 659 -34.21 -22.39 -15.61
N ILE A 660 -33.46 -21.60 -16.40
CA ILE A 660 -32.41 -22.05 -17.35
C ILE A 660 -31.39 -20.90 -17.55
N TRP A 661 -30.12 -21.14 -17.20
CA TRP A 661 -28.96 -20.40 -17.74
C TRP A 661 -28.05 -21.43 -18.43
N MET A 662 -28.02 -21.37 -19.76
CA MET A 662 -26.90 -21.66 -20.66
C MET A 662 -27.45 -21.84 -22.08
N ARG A 663 -27.17 -20.87 -22.96
CA ARG A 663 -26.50 -21.02 -24.27
C ARG A 663 -26.86 -19.86 -25.20
N ILE A 664 -25.80 -19.33 -25.83
CA ILE A 664 -25.77 -18.66 -27.14
C ILE A 664 -26.54 -17.33 -27.18
N TYR A 665 -25.80 -16.22 -27.16
CA TYR A 665 -25.62 -15.31 -28.30
C TYR A 665 -24.32 -14.52 -28.15
#